data_AF-A0A945NNR4-F1
#
_entry.id   AF-A0A945NNR4-F1
#
_cell.length_a   1.000
_cell.length_b   1.000
_cell.length_c   1.000
_cell.angle_alpha   90.00
_cell.angle_beta   90.00
_cell.angle_gamma   90.00
#
_symmetry.space_group_name_H-M   'P 1'
#
loop_
_entity.id
_entity.type
_entity.pdbx_description
1 polymer ?
#
loop_
_entity_poly.entity_id
_entity_poly.type
_entity_poly.pdbx_seq_one_letter_code
_entity_poly.pdbx_strand_id
1 'polypeptide(L)'
;MANSKQKALLAVIDGLGFNRGRSKSVVEAAWSQLDQSDKELIVSAAERIGHDSVWAKNLLYPVHVESLDADTPTRDALTWIGDLQTCRGFLNAGLTERIDSLVESVADEQRYVPWASAARNLSSLRNTNLTIPTSASGIWAGFEDLDPAVQGNSETGHQQIGNTQLAPQLPLEITNSINTGEFFDNPAFNRTITGAKERGSTINFCFLLSGVGGGDGRVHSAWNHLEALLELVFIRHGISPKKVQIQAILDGRDSAGNSSIVAVNGSGDFVGQLQTLLSKYDAESSLAWLVGRSTAMDRDYREAAAKADFDLLIGNAGEQVANIAAARSIISSTHDSGKTDQDIPPIAVLKADGSVPSIAVNDAFIDLNFRSDRQRSKIGALAGAREFLESEGDSRGRKWSGSWIDHNLNLDICAIAEYHPIFESEYGVSVAYQTEPHSENFLAQWPEIVGEDEYTLVAESVKSSHMGYFFRGRREDPVNGANETRFVTPSHGEKDGVLTDTDFYLHPGMRAKEVTADVVTAIERGASRLICCNIAAPDMVGHLLPARYEEAKAAYRAAAEALVEMADVAKKAGIYMVITSDHGNIEDDTSAHSINDVLTTIIRTDGAELVVGIPDYQARLFDVAPTVLELIGGSQALEDTTGSALHERFVGRRLVATR
;
A
#
# COMPACT_ATOMS: atom_id res chain seq x y z
N MET A 1 -19.22 39.78 -15.64
CA MET A 1 -19.10 38.72 -14.63
C MET A 1 -17.61 38.48 -14.47
N ALA A 2 -17.05 38.67 -13.27
CA ALA A 2 -15.65 38.32 -13.05
C ALA A 2 -15.49 36.84 -13.39
N ASN A 3 -14.45 36.49 -14.17
CA ASN A 3 -14.12 35.10 -14.49
C ASN A 3 -13.94 34.34 -13.16
N SER A 4 -14.96 33.63 -12.69
CA SER A 4 -14.83 32.85 -11.47
C SER A 4 -13.87 31.72 -11.76
N LYS A 5 -12.72 31.71 -11.07
CA LYS A 5 -11.75 30.62 -11.14
C LYS A 5 -12.47 29.29 -10.90
N GLN A 6 -12.19 28.29 -11.74
CA GLN A 6 -12.78 26.95 -11.61
C GLN A 6 -12.40 26.30 -10.27
N LYS A 7 -13.21 25.39 -9.77
CA LYS A 7 -12.98 24.73 -8.47
C LYS A 7 -13.26 23.25 -8.57
N ALA A 8 -12.58 22.47 -7.74
CA ALA A 8 -12.79 21.04 -7.66
C ALA A 8 -12.94 20.54 -6.21
N LEU A 9 -13.74 19.48 -6.05
CA LEU A 9 -13.81 18.62 -4.87
C LEU A 9 -13.23 17.25 -5.25
N LEU A 10 -12.20 16.79 -4.54
CA LEU A 10 -11.67 15.44 -4.63
C LEU A 10 -12.10 14.64 -3.40
N ALA A 11 -13.02 13.70 -3.58
CA ALA A 11 -13.42 12.75 -2.53
C ALA A 11 -12.68 11.43 -2.73
N VAL A 12 -11.81 11.09 -1.78
CA VAL A 12 -11.08 9.82 -1.72
C VAL A 12 -11.81 8.91 -0.73
N ILE A 13 -12.26 7.77 -1.20
CA ILE A 13 -12.81 6.72 -0.37
C ILE A 13 -11.63 5.86 0.08
N ASP A 14 -11.63 5.47 1.35
CA ASP A 14 -10.63 4.53 1.86
C ASP A 14 -11.16 3.10 1.69
N GLY A 15 -10.44 2.24 0.97
CA GLY A 15 -10.73 0.79 0.90
C GLY A 15 -12.01 0.39 0.16
N LEU A 16 -12.33 1.04 -0.97
CA LEU A 16 -13.41 0.63 -1.86
C LEU A 16 -12.94 0.29 -3.29
N GLY A 17 -12.79 -1.00 -3.57
CA GLY A 17 -12.54 -1.54 -4.90
C GLY A 17 -13.78 -2.13 -5.57
N PHE A 18 -13.59 -2.81 -6.69
CA PHE A 18 -14.57 -3.70 -7.28
C PHE A 18 -13.89 -4.98 -7.79
N ASN A 19 -14.50 -6.13 -7.53
CA ASN A 19 -13.92 -7.42 -7.90
C ASN A 19 -14.61 -7.95 -9.18
N ARG A 20 -13.91 -7.91 -10.31
CA ARG A 20 -14.42 -8.39 -11.62
C ARG A 20 -14.86 -9.85 -11.60
N GLY A 21 -14.15 -10.71 -10.86
CA GLY A 21 -14.49 -12.13 -10.74
C GLY A 21 -15.80 -12.34 -9.98
N ARG A 22 -15.95 -11.63 -8.85
CA ARG A 22 -17.17 -11.70 -8.02
C ARG A 22 -18.35 -11.04 -8.71
N SER A 23 -18.19 -9.86 -9.30
CA SER A 23 -19.25 -9.16 -10.03
C SER A 23 -19.79 -10.02 -11.17
N LYS A 24 -18.90 -10.67 -11.94
CA LYS A 24 -19.28 -11.64 -12.98
C LYS A 24 -20.02 -12.85 -12.41
N SER A 25 -19.53 -13.41 -11.30
CA SER A 25 -20.18 -14.55 -10.63
C SER A 25 -21.60 -14.21 -10.14
N VAL A 26 -21.80 -13.01 -9.60
CA VAL A 26 -23.12 -12.50 -9.22
C VAL A 26 -24.03 -12.37 -10.44
N VAL A 27 -23.55 -11.76 -11.52
CA VAL A 27 -24.34 -11.57 -12.76
C VAL A 27 -24.72 -12.91 -13.39
N GLU A 28 -23.80 -13.88 -13.44
CA GLU A 28 -24.08 -15.21 -13.98
C GLU A 28 -25.13 -15.95 -13.14
N ALA A 29 -25.03 -15.87 -11.81
CA ALA A 29 -26.00 -16.46 -10.90
C ALA A 29 -27.37 -15.77 -11.01
N ALA A 30 -27.42 -14.44 -10.97
CA ALA A 30 -28.66 -13.68 -11.15
C ALA A 30 -29.32 -13.96 -12.51
N TRP A 31 -28.53 -14.01 -13.58
CA TRP A 31 -29.03 -14.41 -14.89
C TRP A 31 -29.63 -15.81 -14.87
N SER A 32 -29.02 -16.77 -14.19
CA SER A 32 -29.57 -18.13 -14.11
C SER A 32 -30.94 -18.16 -13.41
N GLN A 33 -31.13 -17.31 -12.41
CA GLN A 33 -32.35 -17.21 -11.59
C GLN A 33 -33.47 -16.37 -12.21
N LEU A 34 -33.19 -15.52 -13.20
CA LEU A 34 -34.22 -14.73 -13.88
C LEU A 34 -35.29 -15.60 -14.57
N ASP A 35 -36.54 -15.19 -14.47
CA ASP A 35 -37.66 -15.77 -15.19
C ASP A 35 -37.43 -15.71 -16.71
N GLN A 36 -37.90 -16.73 -17.43
CA GLN A 36 -37.73 -16.83 -18.87
C GLN A 36 -38.34 -15.62 -19.62
N SER A 37 -39.48 -15.10 -19.15
CA SER A 37 -40.11 -13.91 -19.73
C SER A 37 -39.25 -12.65 -19.55
N ASP A 38 -38.58 -12.50 -18.41
CA ASP A 38 -37.71 -11.35 -18.15
C ASP A 38 -36.43 -11.45 -18.98
N LYS A 39 -35.85 -12.65 -19.12
CA LYS A 39 -34.73 -12.90 -20.04
C LYS A 39 -35.07 -12.50 -21.47
N GLU A 40 -36.24 -12.90 -21.98
CA GLU A 40 -36.69 -12.56 -23.34
C GLU A 40 -36.83 -11.05 -23.55
N LEU A 41 -37.32 -10.32 -22.55
CA LEU A 41 -37.39 -8.85 -22.61
C LEU A 41 -36.01 -8.20 -22.63
N ILE A 42 -35.06 -8.70 -21.83
CA ILE A 42 -33.69 -8.19 -21.77
C ILE A 42 -32.96 -8.48 -23.09
N VAL A 43 -33.07 -9.71 -23.62
CA VAL A 43 -32.50 -10.09 -24.91
C VAL A 43 -33.10 -9.27 -26.05
N SER A 44 -34.44 -9.09 -26.07
CA SER A 44 -35.08 -8.25 -27.07
C SER A 44 -34.60 -6.79 -27.03
N ALA A 45 -34.27 -6.26 -25.85
CA ALA A 45 -33.70 -4.93 -25.72
C ALA A 45 -32.28 -4.86 -26.31
N ALA A 46 -31.45 -5.88 -26.11
CA ALA A 46 -30.11 -5.99 -26.69
C ALA A 46 -30.13 -6.14 -28.22
N GLU A 47 -31.00 -7.01 -28.75
CA GLU A 47 -31.14 -7.25 -30.19
C GLU A 47 -31.52 -6.00 -30.98
N ARG A 48 -32.26 -5.06 -30.36
CA ARG A 48 -32.63 -3.77 -30.97
C ARG A 48 -31.44 -2.91 -31.38
N ILE A 49 -30.30 -3.06 -30.72
CA ILE A 49 -29.06 -2.33 -31.04
C ILE A 49 -27.96 -3.26 -31.57
N GLY A 50 -28.32 -4.49 -31.96
CA GLY A 50 -27.42 -5.41 -32.65
C GLY A 50 -26.56 -6.30 -31.74
N HIS A 51 -26.88 -6.39 -30.45
CA HIS A 51 -26.21 -7.30 -29.51
C HIS A 51 -26.95 -8.62 -29.33
N ASP A 52 -26.23 -9.66 -28.93
CA ASP A 52 -26.77 -11.01 -28.76
C ASP A 52 -27.21 -11.30 -27.30
N SER A 53 -27.71 -12.52 -27.07
CA SER A 53 -28.16 -12.96 -25.74
C SER A 53 -27.03 -13.20 -24.74
N VAL A 54 -25.78 -13.38 -25.20
CA VAL A 54 -24.61 -13.49 -24.32
C VAL A 54 -24.26 -12.10 -23.77
N TRP A 55 -24.26 -11.09 -24.64
CA TRP A 55 -24.04 -9.70 -24.28
C TRP A 55 -25.16 -9.15 -23.38
N ALA A 56 -26.42 -9.55 -23.61
CA ALA A 56 -27.57 -9.05 -22.87
C ALA A 56 -27.47 -9.20 -21.34
N LYS A 57 -26.69 -10.18 -20.85
CA LYS A 57 -26.41 -10.36 -19.41
C LYS A 57 -25.76 -9.14 -18.77
N ASN A 58 -25.00 -8.36 -19.54
CA ASN A 58 -24.29 -7.19 -19.04
C ASN A 58 -25.24 -6.07 -18.58
N LEU A 59 -26.53 -6.13 -18.95
CA LEU A 59 -27.57 -5.23 -18.45
C LEU A 59 -27.87 -5.40 -16.95
N LEU A 60 -27.46 -6.52 -16.36
CA LEU A 60 -27.60 -6.80 -14.93
C LEU A 60 -26.54 -6.09 -14.07
N TYR A 61 -25.43 -5.59 -14.65
CA TYR A 61 -24.43 -4.86 -13.86
C TYR A 61 -25.03 -3.54 -13.34
N PRO A 62 -25.09 -3.33 -12.01
CA PRO A 62 -25.57 -2.06 -11.44
C PRO A 62 -24.68 -0.88 -11.81
N VAL A 63 -23.38 -1.12 -12.02
CA VAL A 63 -22.40 -0.13 -12.49
C VAL A 63 -21.82 -0.63 -13.81
N HIS A 64 -22.09 0.09 -14.91
CA HIS A 64 -21.80 -0.39 -16.26
C HIS A 64 -20.32 -0.68 -16.51
N VAL A 65 -19.45 0.16 -15.95
CA VAL A 65 -18.01 0.05 -16.16
C VAL A 65 -17.41 -1.24 -15.55
N GLU A 66 -18.06 -1.82 -14.54
CA GLU A 66 -17.61 -3.07 -13.92
C GLU A 66 -17.80 -4.30 -14.84
N SER A 67 -18.52 -4.14 -15.96
CA SER A 67 -18.67 -5.17 -17.00
C SER A 67 -17.55 -5.19 -18.04
N LEU A 68 -16.64 -4.22 -18.00
CA LEU A 68 -15.51 -4.14 -18.91
C LEU A 68 -14.35 -5.03 -18.45
N ASP A 69 -13.72 -5.67 -19.42
CA ASP A 69 -12.42 -6.30 -19.22
C ASP A 69 -11.34 -5.22 -19.00
N ALA A 70 -10.28 -5.59 -18.28
CA ALA A 70 -9.11 -4.72 -18.11
C ALA A 70 -8.51 -4.35 -19.49
N ASP A 71 -7.90 -3.17 -19.57
CA ASP A 71 -7.22 -2.67 -20.77
C ASP A 71 -8.12 -2.54 -22.02
N THR A 72 -9.45 -2.44 -21.85
CA THR A 72 -10.37 -2.19 -22.97
C THR A 72 -10.05 -0.84 -23.63
N PRO A 73 -9.85 -0.76 -24.96
CA PRO A 73 -9.59 0.52 -25.63
C PRO A 73 -10.71 1.54 -25.38
N THR A 74 -10.37 2.81 -25.14
CA THR A 74 -11.32 3.85 -24.74
C THR A 74 -12.52 3.99 -25.67
N ARG A 75 -12.30 3.91 -26.99
CA ARG A 75 -13.40 3.97 -27.96
C ARG A 75 -14.41 2.83 -27.77
N ASP A 76 -13.91 1.63 -27.54
CA ASP A 76 -14.71 0.42 -27.45
C ASP A 76 -15.44 0.38 -26.09
N ALA A 77 -14.78 0.82 -25.01
CA ALA A 77 -15.39 1.01 -23.70
C ALA A 77 -16.54 2.04 -23.71
N LEU A 78 -16.33 3.21 -24.35
CA LEU A 78 -17.37 4.23 -24.49
C LEU A 78 -18.57 3.73 -25.29
N THR A 79 -18.32 2.97 -26.36
CA THR A 79 -19.37 2.33 -27.16
C THR A 79 -20.15 1.33 -26.30
N TRP A 80 -19.44 0.45 -25.60
CA TRP A 80 -20.03 -0.56 -24.71
C TRP A 80 -20.92 0.04 -23.62
N ILE A 81 -20.44 1.08 -22.94
CA ILE A 81 -21.20 1.77 -21.89
C ILE A 81 -22.42 2.48 -22.49
N GLY A 82 -22.27 3.14 -23.65
CA GLY A 82 -23.36 3.80 -24.34
C GLY A 82 -24.46 2.83 -24.80
N ASP A 83 -24.06 1.64 -25.27
CA ASP A 83 -24.98 0.57 -25.63
C ASP A 83 -25.76 0.05 -24.43
N LEU A 84 -25.09 -0.18 -23.28
CA LEU A 84 -25.74 -0.57 -22.03
C LEU A 84 -26.76 0.47 -21.55
N GLN A 85 -26.40 1.76 -21.59
CA GLN A 85 -27.29 2.86 -21.23
C GLN A 85 -28.52 2.90 -22.15
N THR A 86 -28.29 2.79 -23.47
CA THR A 86 -29.36 2.79 -24.48
C THR A 86 -30.32 1.61 -24.27
N CYS A 87 -29.79 0.41 -24.08
CA CYS A 87 -30.58 -0.80 -23.83
C CYS A 87 -31.37 -0.71 -22.53
N ARG A 88 -30.78 -0.24 -21.42
CA ARG A 88 -31.52 -0.06 -20.16
C ARG A 88 -32.67 0.94 -20.32
N GLY A 89 -32.53 1.93 -21.21
CA GLY A 89 -33.61 2.86 -21.57
C GLY A 89 -34.83 2.20 -22.24
N PHE A 90 -34.70 0.99 -22.79
CA PHE A 90 -35.84 0.24 -23.34
C PHE A 90 -36.59 -0.58 -22.29
N LEU A 91 -36.00 -0.82 -21.12
CA LEU A 91 -36.60 -1.60 -20.05
C LEU A 91 -37.60 -0.74 -19.28
N ASN A 92 -38.75 -1.31 -18.93
CA ASN A 92 -39.71 -0.61 -18.07
C ASN A 92 -39.26 -0.67 -16.61
N ALA A 93 -39.71 0.30 -15.80
CA ALA A 93 -39.32 0.41 -14.39
C ALA A 93 -39.58 -0.85 -13.57
N GLY A 94 -40.66 -1.60 -13.87
CA GLY A 94 -40.98 -2.84 -13.14
C GLY A 94 -39.99 -3.96 -13.42
N LEU A 95 -39.49 -4.09 -14.66
CA LEU A 95 -38.44 -5.04 -15.00
C LEU A 95 -37.10 -4.60 -14.42
N THR A 96 -36.77 -3.31 -14.50
CA THR A 96 -35.55 -2.76 -13.88
C THR A 96 -35.51 -3.06 -12.38
N GLU A 97 -36.61 -2.84 -11.66
CA GLU A 97 -36.70 -3.12 -10.22
C GLU A 97 -36.47 -4.60 -9.89
N ARG A 98 -37.03 -5.52 -10.69
CA ARG A 98 -36.82 -6.97 -10.51
C ARG A 98 -35.37 -7.38 -10.77
N ILE A 99 -34.76 -6.82 -11.82
CA ILE A 99 -33.34 -7.06 -12.12
C ILE A 99 -32.47 -6.60 -10.96
N ASP A 100 -32.62 -5.33 -10.54
CA ASP A 100 -31.78 -4.73 -9.51
C ASP A 100 -31.97 -5.47 -8.17
N SER A 101 -33.21 -5.77 -7.78
CA SER A 101 -33.49 -6.54 -6.54
C SER A 101 -32.92 -7.96 -6.56
N LEU A 102 -32.95 -8.64 -7.71
CA LEU A 102 -32.37 -9.98 -7.84
C LEU A 102 -30.85 -9.92 -7.75
N VAL A 103 -30.21 -8.97 -8.43
CA VAL A 103 -28.75 -8.79 -8.37
C VAL A 103 -28.31 -8.47 -6.95
N GLU A 104 -29.05 -7.61 -6.23
CA GLU A 104 -28.80 -7.30 -4.81
C GLU A 104 -28.92 -8.55 -3.92
N SER A 105 -29.97 -9.35 -4.12
CA SER A 105 -30.17 -10.60 -3.37
C SER A 105 -29.05 -11.60 -3.61
N VAL A 106 -28.66 -11.81 -4.87
CA VAL A 106 -27.58 -12.75 -5.23
C VAL A 106 -26.23 -12.23 -4.75
N ALA A 107 -26.00 -10.92 -4.79
CA ALA A 107 -24.81 -10.30 -4.22
C ALA A 107 -24.74 -10.52 -2.71
N ASP A 108 -25.86 -10.44 -1.99
CA ASP A 108 -25.93 -10.72 -0.54
C ASP A 108 -25.62 -12.18 -0.23
N GLU A 109 -26.19 -13.12 -1.01
CA GLU A 109 -25.87 -14.56 -0.93
C GLU A 109 -24.39 -14.85 -1.17
N GLN A 110 -23.76 -14.13 -2.10
CA GLN A 110 -22.33 -14.22 -2.42
C GLN A 110 -21.47 -13.27 -1.59
N ARG A 111 -22.05 -12.57 -0.61
CA ARG A 111 -21.38 -11.65 0.32
C ARG A 111 -20.59 -10.53 -0.36
N TYR A 112 -21.03 -10.07 -1.54
CA TYR A 112 -20.43 -8.96 -2.28
C TYR A 112 -21.03 -7.62 -1.82
N VAL A 113 -20.38 -6.99 -0.82
CA VAL A 113 -20.89 -5.80 -0.12
C VAL A 113 -21.36 -4.67 -1.04
N PRO A 114 -20.60 -4.26 -2.09
CA PRO A 114 -20.97 -3.09 -2.89
C PRO A 114 -22.37 -3.15 -3.50
N TRP A 115 -22.77 -4.34 -3.97
CA TRP A 115 -24.09 -4.53 -4.58
C TRP A 115 -25.13 -5.00 -3.56
N ALA A 116 -24.76 -5.84 -2.59
CA ALA A 116 -25.66 -6.27 -1.51
C ALA A 116 -26.16 -5.10 -0.63
N SER A 117 -25.41 -4.00 -0.61
CA SER A 117 -25.78 -2.79 0.13
C SER A 117 -26.97 -2.04 -0.47
N ALA A 118 -27.38 -2.33 -1.71
CA ALA A 118 -28.49 -1.68 -2.42
C ALA A 118 -28.37 -0.14 -2.49
N ALA A 119 -27.15 0.41 -2.51
CA ALA A 119 -26.92 1.84 -2.66
C ALA A 119 -27.02 2.28 -4.13
N ARG A 120 -28.22 2.13 -4.70
CA ARG A 120 -28.51 2.40 -6.12
C ARG A 120 -28.25 3.85 -6.53
N ASN A 121 -28.31 4.79 -5.58
CA ASN A 121 -27.99 6.20 -5.78
C ASN A 121 -26.54 6.41 -6.23
N LEU A 122 -25.57 5.72 -5.61
CA LEU A 122 -24.16 5.80 -6.02
C LEU A 122 -23.95 5.12 -7.39
N SER A 123 -24.58 3.97 -7.63
CA SER A 123 -24.53 3.31 -8.93
C SER A 123 -25.08 4.20 -10.05
N SER A 124 -26.20 4.88 -9.79
CA SER A 124 -26.79 5.85 -10.71
C SER A 124 -25.88 7.06 -10.95
N LEU A 125 -25.27 7.60 -9.88
CA LEU A 125 -24.29 8.69 -9.97
C LEU A 125 -23.10 8.29 -10.87
N ARG A 126 -22.56 7.08 -10.68
CA ARG A 126 -21.46 6.54 -11.51
C ARG A 126 -21.88 6.35 -12.97
N ASN A 127 -23.06 5.81 -13.23
CA ASN A 127 -23.53 5.53 -14.60
C ASN A 127 -23.95 6.79 -15.37
N THR A 128 -24.29 7.87 -14.69
CA THR A 128 -24.68 9.16 -15.33
C THR A 128 -23.50 10.10 -15.54
N ASN A 129 -22.31 9.74 -15.05
CA ASN A 129 -21.09 10.51 -15.16
C ASN A 129 -19.98 9.65 -15.77
N LEU A 130 -18.85 10.28 -16.12
CA LEU A 130 -17.70 9.55 -16.60
C LEU A 130 -17.08 8.77 -15.44
N THR A 131 -17.10 7.44 -15.52
CA THR A 131 -16.45 6.56 -14.53
C THR A 131 -15.46 5.65 -15.24
N ILE A 132 -14.25 5.56 -14.69
CA ILE A 132 -13.12 4.80 -15.26
C ILE A 132 -12.55 3.89 -14.17
N PRO A 133 -12.30 2.58 -14.44
CA PRO A 133 -11.52 1.73 -13.55
C PRO A 133 -10.13 2.31 -13.32
N THR A 134 -9.61 2.21 -12.11
CA THR A 134 -8.33 2.79 -11.73
C THR A 134 -7.50 1.74 -11.00
N SER A 135 -6.29 1.49 -11.48
CA SER A 135 -5.40 0.53 -10.84
C SER A 135 -4.78 1.11 -9.57
N ALA A 136 -4.90 0.35 -8.48
CA ALA A 136 -4.58 0.78 -7.12
C ALA A 136 -3.72 -0.23 -6.35
N SER A 137 -3.03 -1.13 -7.06
CA SER A 137 -2.19 -2.18 -6.48
C SER A 137 -0.89 -2.38 -7.29
N GLY A 138 0.06 -3.12 -6.71
CA GLY A 138 1.34 -3.45 -7.32
C GLY A 138 2.14 -2.20 -7.72
N ILE A 139 2.68 -2.22 -8.94
CA ILE A 139 3.42 -1.09 -9.51
C ILE A 139 2.60 0.20 -9.55
N TRP A 140 1.27 0.11 -9.69
CA TRP A 140 0.40 1.29 -9.73
C TRP A 140 0.14 1.91 -8.35
N ALA A 141 0.47 1.18 -7.28
CA ALA A 141 0.52 1.68 -5.91
C ALA A 141 1.94 2.08 -5.47
N GLY A 142 2.95 1.99 -6.35
CA GLY A 142 4.34 2.31 -6.02
C GLY A 142 5.14 1.15 -5.43
N PHE A 143 4.60 -0.07 -5.45
CA PHE A 143 5.36 -1.28 -5.16
C PHE A 143 6.07 -1.80 -6.42
N GLU A 144 6.79 -2.90 -6.30
CA GLU A 144 7.48 -3.50 -7.43
C GLU A 144 6.53 -4.25 -8.36
N ASP A 145 6.93 -4.39 -9.63
CA ASP A 145 6.18 -5.09 -10.67
C ASP A 145 6.35 -6.61 -10.46
N LEU A 146 5.51 -7.18 -9.60
CA LEU A 146 5.56 -8.57 -9.12
C LEU A 146 4.28 -9.34 -9.45
N ASP A 147 4.38 -10.66 -9.52
CA ASP A 147 3.25 -11.59 -9.63
C ASP A 147 3.27 -12.59 -8.46
N PRO A 148 2.21 -12.67 -7.63
CA PRO A 148 1.06 -11.75 -7.59
C PRO A 148 1.48 -10.34 -7.14
N ALA A 149 0.69 -9.34 -7.55
CA ALA A 149 0.90 -7.95 -7.16
C ALA A 149 0.71 -7.74 -5.65
N VAL A 150 1.43 -6.77 -5.09
CA VAL A 150 1.23 -6.33 -3.69
C VAL A 150 -0.05 -5.50 -3.61
N GLN A 151 -0.94 -5.79 -2.66
CA GLN A 151 -2.16 -4.99 -2.43
C GLN A 151 -1.81 -3.52 -2.13
N GLY A 152 -2.67 -2.60 -2.60
CA GLY A 152 -2.58 -1.19 -2.19
C GLY A 152 -2.94 -1.01 -0.72
N ASN A 153 -2.62 0.15 -0.15
CA ASN A 153 -3.07 0.56 1.18
C ASN A 153 -3.25 2.08 1.22
N SER A 154 -3.79 2.59 2.33
CA SER A 154 -4.15 4.00 2.42
C SER A 154 -2.94 4.94 2.30
N GLU A 155 -1.77 4.55 2.82
CA GLU A 155 -0.54 5.34 2.74
C GLU A 155 -0.09 5.49 1.29
N THR A 156 -0.01 4.37 0.57
CA THR A 156 0.46 4.36 -0.82
C THR A 156 -0.56 4.97 -1.76
N GLY A 157 -1.84 4.70 -1.57
CA GLY A 157 -2.89 5.21 -2.44
C GLY A 157 -3.05 6.72 -2.33
N HIS A 158 -3.08 7.30 -1.13
CA HIS A 158 -3.10 8.76 -0.95
C HIS A 158 -1.82 9.42 -1.50
N GLN A 159 -0.66 8.76 -1.36
CA GLN A 159 0.57 9.24 -1.96
C GLN A 159 0.46 9.26 -3.49
N GLN A 160 -0.02 8.19 -4.15
CA GLN A 160 -0.15 8.18 -5.60
C GLN A 160 -1.16 9.23 -6.09
N ILE A 161 -2.32 9.36 -5.46
CA ILE A 161 -3.36 10.33 -5.84
C ILE A 161 -2.82 11.76 -5.80
N GLY A 162 -1.96 12.08 -4.82
CA GLY A 162 -1.33 13.38 -4.68
C GLY A 162 -0.13 13.63 -5.60
N ASN A 163 0.36 12.65 -6.34
CA ASN A 163 1.51 12.83 -7.23
C ASN A 163 1.09 12.88 -8.71
N THR A 164 1.80 13.66 -9.50
CA THR A 164 1.61 13.77 -10.96
C THR A 164 2.35 12.68 -11.74
N GLN A 165 3.08 11.81 -11.05
CA GLN A 165 3.77 10.64 -11.58
C GLN A 165 3.80 9.53 -10.52
N LEU A 166 4.30 8.35 -10.90
CA LEU A 166 4.52 7.26 -9.95
C LEU A 166 5.39 7.73 -8.78
N ALA A 167 4.85 7.63 -7.58
CA ALA A 167 5.58 7.91 -6.34
C ALA A 167 6.07 6.59 -5.74
N PRO A 168 7.31 6.16 -6.01
CA PRO A 168 7.77 4.85 -5.58
C PRO A 168 7.76 4.72 -4.05
N GLN A 169 7.44 3.53 -3.57
CA GLN A 169 7.71 3.15 -2.19
C GLN A 169 9.15 2.69 -2.06
N LEU A 170 9.70 2.77 -0.85
CA LEU A 170 11.09 2.45 -0.60
C LEU A 170 11.56 1.09 -1.19
N PRO A 171 10.77 -0.01 -1.16
CA PRO A 171 11.18 -1.25 -1.81
C PRO A 171 11.41 -1.10 -3.32
N LEU A 172 10.53 -0.35 -3.99
CA LEU A 172 10.66 -0.02 -5.41
C LEU A 172 11.80 0.96 -5.66
N GLU A 173 12.02 1.95 -4.79
CA GLU A 173 13.17 2.88 -4.88
C GLU A 173 14.49 2.08 -4.88
N ILE A 174 14.65 1.15 -3.93
CA ILE A 174 15.81 0.28 -3.82
C ILE A 174 15.94 -0.62 -5.06
N THR A 175 14.84 -1.20 -5.53
CA THR A 175 14.87 -2.08 -6.72
C THR A 175 15.18 -1.34 -8.01
N ASN A 176 14.65 -0.12 -8.18
CA ASN A 176 15.01 0.73 -9.32
C ASN A 176 16.50 1.10 -9.26
N SER A 177 17.03 1.39 -8.08
CA SER A 177 18.45 1.62 -7.85
C SER A 177 19.32 0.38 -8.18
N ILE A 178 18.83 -0.83 -7.90
CA ILE A 178 19.48 -2.08 -8.32
C ILE A 178 19.48 -2.20 -9.86
N ASN A 179 18.32 -1.98 -10.49
CA ASN A 179 18.14 -2.12 -11.94
C ASN A 179 18.97 -1.12 -12.75
N THR A 180 19.14 0.10 -12.23
CA THR A 180 19.95 1.16 -12.86
C THR A 180 21.44 1.04 -12.55
N GLY A 181 21.80 0.28 -11.51
CA GLY A 181 23.16 0.09 -11.02
C GLY A 181 23.57 1.06 -9.90
N GLU A 182 22.76 2.08 -9.60
CA GLU A 182 23.02 3.08 -8.54
C GLU A 182 23.15 2.44 -7.15
N PHE A 183 22.51 1.29 -6.90
CA PHE A 183 22.62 0.55 -5.65
C PHE A 183 24.08 0.21 -5.33
N PHE A 184 24.84 -0.15 -6.36
CA PHE A 184 26.22 -0.58 -6.22
C PHE A 184 27.19 0.59 -6.01
N ASP A 185 26.76 1.81 -6.33
CA ASP A 185 27.51 3.05 -6.10
C ASP A 185 27.06 3.77 -4.81
N ASN A 186 26.09 3.21 -4.08
CA ASN A 186 25.56 3.82 -2.87
C ASN A 186 26.67 4.12 -1.84
N PRO A 187 26.82 5.38 -1.40
CA PRO A 187 27.96 5.79 -0.58
C PRO A 187 27.93 5.18 0.82
N ALA A 188 26.77 4.91 1.41
CA ALA A 188 26.67 4.32 2.75
C ALA A 188 27.18 2.87 2.75
N PHE A 189 26.69 2.05 1.80
CA PHE A 189 27.17 0.68 1.65
C PHE A 189 28.66 0.63 1.33
N ASN A 190 29.11 1.41 0.34
CA ASN A 190 30.51 1.38 -0.09
C ASN A 190 31.47 1.85 1.00
N ARG A 191 31.14 2.88 1.78
CA ARG A 191 31.97 3.32 2.91
C ARG A 191 32.07 2.26 4.00
N THR A 192 30.94 1.64 4.36
CA THR A 192 30.88 0.62 5.41
C THR A 192 31.70 -0.63 5.04
N ILE A 193 31.51 -1.14 3.81
CA ILE A 193 32.23 -2.32 3.30
C ILE A 193 33.72 -2.01 3.14
N THR A 194 34.07 -0.86 2.57
CA THR A 194 35.48 -0.45 2.39
C THR A 194 36.18 -0.28 3.73
N GLY A 195 35.54 0.41 4.68
CA GLY A 195 36.08 0.60 6.03
C GLY A 195 36.37 -0.73 6.73
N ALA A 196 35.44 -1.69 6.66
CA ALA A 196 35.65 -3.02 7.22
C ALA A 196 36.82 -3.76 6.55
N LYS A 197 36.90 -3.69 5.22
CA LYS A 197 37.99 -4.29 4.43
C LYS A 197 39.35 -3.73 4.81
N GLU A 198 39.48 -2.41 4.95
CA GLU A 198 40.73 -1.73 5.32
C GLU A 198 41.17 -2.06 6.75
N ARG A 199 40.23 -2.17 7.69
CA ARG A 199 40.49 -2.61 9.06
C ARG A 199 40.78 -4.11 9.17
N GLY A 200 40.44 -4.89 8.14
CA GLY A 200 40.44 -6.34 8.19
C GLY A 200 39.41 -6.92 9.18
N SER A 201 38.37 -6.16 9.51
CA SER A 201 37.28 -6.57 10.39
C SER A 201 36.24 -7.41 9.65
N THR A 202 35.27 -7.96 10.37
CA THR A 202 34.18 -8.77 9.80
C THR A 202 33.05 -7.87 9.34
N ILE A 203 32.41 -8.23 8.22
CA ILE A 203 31.16 -7.64 7.75
C ILE A 203 30.02 -8.54 8.21
N ASN A 204 29.17 -8.01 9.07
CA ASN A 204 27.96 -8.67 9.54
C ASN A 204 26.75 -8.07 8.82
N PHE A 205 25.76 -8.87 8.46
CA PHE A 205 24.48 -8.31 8.04
C PHE A 205 23.30 -9.19 8.44
N CYS A 206 22.13 -8.56 8.57
CA CYS A 206 20.88 -9.26 8.82
C CYS A 206 19.83 -8.92 7.76
N PHE A 207 18.90 -9.85 7.57
CA PHE A 207 17.75 -9.66 6.68
C PHE A 207 16.62 -10.62 7.09
N LEU A 208 15.37 -10.20 6.93
CA LEU A 208 14.22 -11.10 7.00
C LEU A 208 14.19 -11.99 5.75
N LEU A 209 14.26 -13.30 5.97
CA LEU A 209 14.44 -14.34 4.95
C LEU A 209 13.08 -14.71 4.34
N SER A 210 12.60 -13.84 3.44
CA SER A 210 11.36 -13.98 2.67
C SER A 210 11.40 -13.02 1.46
N GLY A 211 10.32 -12.91 0.68
CA GLY A 211 10.15 -11.80 -0.28
C GLY A 211 10.67 -12.04 -1.69
N VAL A 212 10.50 -13.26 -2.19
CA VAL A 212 10.74 -13.60 -3.59
C VAL A 212 9.61 -13.06 -4.49
N GLY A 213 8.34 -13.41 -4.21
CA GLY A 213 7.15 -12.83 -4.84
C GLY A 213 6.37 -11.86 -3.93
N GLY A 214 5.28 -11.28 -4.45
CA GLY A 214 4.43 -10.35 -3.68
C GLY A 214 3.66 -11.01 -2.52
N GLY A 215 3.34 -12.31 -2.65
CA GLY A 215 2.69 -13.10 -1.60
C GLY A 215 3.64 -13.78 -0.62
N ASP A 216 4.95 -13.60 -0.78
CA ASP A 216 5.99 -14.38 -0.09
C ASP A 216 6.67 -13.63 1.04
N GLY A 217 6.00 -12.62 1.60
CA GLY A 217 6.56 -11.73 2.63
C GLY A 217 7.47 -10.65 2.04
N ARG A 218 6.98 -9.44 1.81
CA ARG A 218 7.78 -8.35 1.23
C ARG A 218 7.56 -7.02 1.92
N VAL A 219 7.33 -7.14 3.23
CA VAL A 219 6.87 -6.06 4.11
C VAL A 219 8.04 -5.39 4.82
N HIS A 220 9.10 -6.15 5.14
CA HIS A 220 10.27 -5.65 5.85
C HIS A 220 11.57 -5.79 5.06
N SER A 221 11.66 -6.72 4.12
CA SER A 221 12.83 -6.99 3.28
C SER A 221 12.37 -7.50 1.91
N ALA A 222 13.32 -7.64 0.98
CA ALA A 222 13.08 -8.25 -0.33
C ALA A 222 14.28 -9.08 -0.77
N TRP A 223 14.02 -10.20 -1.46
CA TRP A 223 15.05 -11.16 -1.85
C TRP A 223 16.09 -10.57 -2.81
N ASN A 224 15.65 -9.78 -3.78
CA ASN A 224 16.54 -9.14 -4.74
C ASN A 224 17.48 -8.10 -4.09
N HIS A 225 17.11 -7.51 -2.95
CA HIS A 225 17.99 -6.61 -2.19
C HIS A 225 19.13 -7.38 -1.54
N LEU A 226 18.85 -8.59 -1.03
CA LEU A 226 19.89 -9.52 -0.56
C LEU A 226 20.84 -9.91 -1.70
N GLU A 227 20.31 -10.31 -2.85
CA GLU A 227 21.13 -10.69 -4.01
C GLU A 227 22.07 -9.55 -4.44
N ALA A 228 21.57 -8.32 -4.47
CA ALA A 228 22.37 -7.13 -4.79
C ALA A 228 23.45 -6.84 -3.74
N LEU A 229 23.15 -6.97 -2.43
CA LEU A 229 24.19 -6.82 -1.39
C LEU A 229 25.26 -7.91 -1.51
N LEU A 230 24.87 -9.15 -1.78
CA LEU A 230 25.81 -10.26 -1.95
C LEU A 230 26.74 -10.04 -3.16
N GLU A 231 26.21 -9.56 -4.29
CA GLU A 231 27.05 -9.14 -5.43
C GLU A 231 28.00 -8.01 -5.04
N LEU A 232 27.51 -6.98 -4.34
CA LEU A 232 28.33 -5.85 -3.91
C LEU A 232 29.50 -6.33 -3.02
N VAL A 233 29.22 -7.18 -2.03
CA VAL A 233 30.21 -7.67 -1.07
C VAL A 233 31.20 -8.65 -1.73
N PHE A 234 30.71 -9.69 -2.41
CA PHE A 234 31.57 -10.79 -2.87
C PHE A 234 32.19 -10.55 -4.24
N ILE A 235 31.51 -9.87 -5.15
CA ILE A 235 32.01 -9.68 -6.52
C ILE A 235 32.69 -8.32 -6.67
N ARG A 236 32.02 -7.24 -6.27
CA ARG A 236 32.56 -5.88 -6.49
C ARG A 236 33.65 -5.53 -5.51
N HIS A 237 33.45 -5.82 -4.22
CA HIS A 237 34.47 -5.58 -3.19
C HIS A 237 35.44 -6.75 -3.01
N GLY A 238 35.11 -7.96 -3.48
CA GLY A 238 35.98 -9.13 -3.39
C GLY A 238 36.25 -9.56 -1.95
N ILE A 239 35.28 -9.39 -1.04
CA ILE A 239 35.44 -9.79 0.36
C ILE A 239 35.48 -11.31 0.47
N SER A 240 36.38 -11.85 1.27
CA SER A 240 36.42 -13.30 1.52
C SER A 240 35.17 -13.76 2.29
N PRO A 241 34.53 -14.88 1.93
CA PRO A 241 33.41 -15.44 2.71
C PRO A 241 33.72 -15.65 4.19
N LYS A 242 34.99 -15.88 4.56
CA LYS A 242 35.44 -16.01 5.96
C LYS A 242 35.37 -14.71 6.77
N LYS A 243 35.19 -13.57 6.09
CA LYS A 243 35.06 -12.22 6.67
C LYS A 243 33.62 -11.71 6.60
N VAL A 244 32.66 -12.58 6.29
CA VAL A 244 31.24 -12.25 6.24
C VAL A 244 30.46 -13.17 7.17
N GLN A 245 29.55 -12.59 7.94
CA GLN A 245 28.63 -13.32 8.82
C GLN A 245 27.20 -12.82 8.60
N ILE A 246 26.27 -13.76 8.44
CA ILE A 246 24.90 -13.48 8.03
C ILE A 246 23.93 -13.97 9.11
N GLN A 247 23.03 -13.09 9.54
CA GLN A 247 21.85 -13.46 10.31
C GLN A 247 20.63 -13.56 9.39
N ALA A 248 20.12 -14.77 9.22
CA ALA A 248 18.84 -15.01 8.56
C ALA A 248 17.71 -14.96 9.60
N ILE A 249 16.84 -13.94 9.49
CA ILE A 249 15.67 -13.81 10.37
C ILE A 249 14.48 -14.52 9.70
N LEU A 250 13.88 -15.50 10.35
CA LEU A 250 12.81 -16.32 9.76
C LEU A 250 11.44 -15.66 9.95
N ASP A 251 10.64 -15.66 8.88
CA ASP A 251 9.41 -14.86 8.77
C ASP A 251 8.18 -15.53 9.39
N GLY A 252 7.47 -16.37 8.62
CA GLY A 252 6.28 -17.11 9.07
C GLY A 252 5.06 -16.26 9.43
N ARG A 253 5.09 -14.97 9.13
CA ARG A 253 3.99 -14.03 9.39
C ARG A 253 3.59 -13.27 8.13
N ASP A 254 4.55 -12.68 7.43
CA ASP A 254 4.29 -12.02 6.14
C ASP A 254 4.41 -13.03 4.98
N SER A 255 5.03 -14.19 5.26
CA SER A 255 5.03 -15.40 4.43
C SER A 255 4.29 -16.56 5.13
N ALA A 256 4.08 -17.68 4.44
CA ALA A 256 3.45 -18.87 5.03
C ALA A 256 4.22 -19.38 6.26
N GLY A 257 3.50 -19.87 7.27
CA GLY A 257 4.02 -20.12 8.62
C GLY A 257 5.28 -20.99 8.73
N ASN A 258 5.47 -21.96 7.83
CA ASN A 258 6.61 -22.90 7.84
C ASN A 258 7.49 -22.77 6.57
N SER A 259 7.36 -21.65 5.85
CA SER A 259 8.00 -21.41 4.55
C SER A 259 9.54 -21.35 4.60
N SER A 260 10.17 -21.28 5.77
CA SER A 260 11.63 -21.33 5.89
C SER A 260 12.24 -22.63 5.36
N ILE A 261 11.55 -23.77 5.54
CA ILE A 261 12.01 -25.10 5.08
C ILE A 261 10.96 -25.89 4.27
N VAL A 262 9.72 -25.38 4.16
CA VAL A 262 8.66 -25.99 3.37
C VAL A 262 8.36 -25.12 2.15
N ALA A 263 8.31 -25.74 0.97
CA ALA A 263 7.84 -25.09 -0.24
C ALA A 263 6.41 -25.52 -0.57
N VAL A 264 5.55 -24.55 -0.91
CA VAL A 264 4.16 -24.75 -1.37
C VAL A 264 3.97 -23.91 -2.63
N ASN A 265 3.46 -24.54 -3.70
CA ASN A 265 3.17 -23.88 -4.98
C ASN A 265 4.35 -23.07 -5.57
N GLY A 266 5.59 -23.53 -5.37
CA GLY A 266 6.78 -22.87 -5.91
C GLY A 266 7.34 -21.73 -5.04
N SER A 267 6.73 -21.44 -3.90
CA SER A 267 7.21 -20.49 -2.89
C SER A 267 7.62 -21.20 -1.60
N GLY A 268 8.61 -20.66 -0.88
CA GLY A 268 9.12 -21.21 0.38
C GLY A 268 10.41 -22.01 0.23
N ASP A 269 10.75 -22.82 1.25
CA ASP A 269 12.09 -23.37 1.48
C ASP A 269 13.21 -22.30 1.43
N PHE A 270 12.96 -21.13 2.02
CA PHE A 270 13.87 -19.99 1.90
C PHE A 270 15.28 -20.25 2.45
N VAL A 271 15.44 -21.14 3.45
CA VAL A 271 16.77 -21.55 3.95
C VAL A 271 17.51 -22.36 2.86
N GLY A 272 16.81 -23.21 2.11
CA GLY A 272 17.39 -23.95 0.98
C GLY A 272 17.74 -23.02 -0.20
N GLN A 273 16.87 -22.04 -0.47
CA GLN A 273 17.14 -21.00 -1.47
C GLN A 273 18.37 -20.15 -1.08
N LEU A 274 18.50 -19.79 0.20
CA LEU A 274 19.64 -19.02 0.69
C LEU A 274 20.93 -19.83 0.56
N GLN A 275 20.90 -21.11 0.91
CA GLN A 275 22.05 -22.00 0.72
C GLN A 275 22.48 -22.02 -0.75
N THR A 276 21.52 -22.20 -1.67
CA THR A 276 21.78 -22.21 -3.12
C THR A 276 22.36 -20.88 -3.61
N LEU A 277 21.84 -19.76 -3.11
CA LEU A 277 22.34 -18.43 -3.44
C LEU A 277 23.77 -18.22 -2.95
N LEU A 278 24.08 -18.62 -1.72
CA LEU A 278 25.42 -18.51 -1.13
C LEU A 278 26.44 -19.43 -1.82
N SER A 279 26.04 -20.62 -2.30
CA SER A 279 26.92 -21.51 -3.06
C SER A 279 27.46 -20.86 -4.34
N LYS A 280 26.75 -19.89 -4.94
CA LYS A 280 27.23 -19.13 -6.12
C LYS A 280 28.51 -18.33 -5.83
N TYR A 281 28.80 -18.06 -4.56
CA TYR A 281 29.93 -17.26 -4.08
C TYR A 281 30.90 -18.07 -3.19
N ASP A 282 30.75 -19.40 -3.12
CA ASP A 282 31.44 -20.26 -2.16
C ASP A 282 31.26 -19.77 -0.69
N ALA A 283 30.07 -19.23 -0.38
CA ALA A 283 29.80 -18.48 0.84
C ALA A 283 28.81 -19.14 1.81
N GLU A 284 28.53 -20.44 1.67
CA GLU A 284 27.64 -21.16 2.62
C GLU A 284 28.13 -21.03 4.07
N SER A 285 29.46 -20.96 4.27
CA SER A 285 30.08 -20.77 5.59
C SER A 285 29.86 -19.38 6.20
N SER A 286 29.30 -18.42 5.44
CA SER A 286 28.97 -17.09 5.93
C SER A 286 27.62 -17.05 6.67
N LEU A 287 26.75 -18.06 6.51
CA LEU A 287 25.53 -18.15 7.33
C LEU A 287 25.90 -18.44 8.78
N ALA A 288 25.74 -17.44 9.65
CA ALA A 288 26.20 -17.50 11.03
C ALA A 288 25.04 -17.72 12.02
N TRP A 289 23.88 -17.15 11.75
CA TRP A 289 22.74 -17.20 12.68
C TRP A 289 21.42 -17.41 11.96
N LEU A 290 20.53 -18.19 12.58
CA LEU A 290 19.12 -18.29 12.22
C LEU A 290 18.28 -18.01 13.47
N VAL A 291 17.22 -17.21 13.33
CA VAL A 291 16.36 -16.83 14.46
C VAL A 291 14.99 -16.40 13.97
N GLY A 292 13.93 -16.74 14.68
CA GLY A 292 12.58 -16.28 14.35
C GLY A 292 12.38 -14.78 14.59
N ARG A 293 11.58 -14.12 13.74
CA ARG A 293 11.32 -12.68 13.83
C ARG A 293 10.68 -12.24 15.16
N SER A 294 9.99 -13.12 15.89
CA SER A 294 9.44 -12.80 17.20
C SER A 294 10.52 -12.41 18.22
N THR A 295 11.77 -12.85 18.00
CA THR A 295 12.94 -12.49 18.80
C THR A 295 13.71 -11.34 18.16
N ALA A 296 14.09 -11.47 16.89
CA ALA A 296 15.03 -10.55 16.24
C ALA A 296 14.43 -9.23 15.74
N MET A 297 13.10 -9.13 15.62
CA MET A 297 12.39 -8.00 15.02
C MET A 297 11.27 -7.49 15.94
N ASP A 298 11.61 -7.33 17.22
CA ASP A 298 10.70 -6.79 18.22
C ASP A 298 10.49 -5.28 18.04
N ARG A 299 9.23 -4.85 18.00
CA ARG A 299 8.83 -3.43 17.95
C ARG A 299 8.12 -2.94 19.21
N ASP A 300 7.77 -3.86 20.11
CA ASP A 300 7.03 -3.52 21.31
C ASP A 300 7.99 -3.22 22.48
N TYR A 301 9.30 -3.22 22.24
CA TYR A 301 10.34 -3.05 23.25
C TYR A 301 10.21 -4.10 24.37
N ARG A 302 10.23 -5.39 24.02
CA ARG A 302 10.43 -6.52 24.94
C ARG A 302 11.92 -6.70 25.17
N GLU A 303 12.42 -6.27 26.33
CA GLU A 303 13.86 -6.34 26.63
C GLU A 303 14.42 -7.76 26.49
N ALA A 304 13.66 -8.78 26.92
CA ALA A 304 14.08 -10.17 26.81
C ALA A 304 14.29 -10.62 25.35
N ALA A 305 13.46 -10.14 24.41
CA ALA A 305 13.61 -10.48 22.99
C ALA A 305 14.83 -9.77 22.39
N ALA A 306 14.97 -8.46 22.64
CA ALA A 306 16.11 -7.67 22.20
C ALA A 306 17.43 -8.23 22.73
N LYS A 307 17.48 -8.56 24.03
CA LYS A 307 18.66 -9.17 24.66
C LYS A 307 18.97 -10.55 24.08
N ALA A 308 17.97 -11.40 23.85
CA ALA A 308 18.20 -12.74 23.33
C ALA A 308 18.82 -12.71 21.92
N ASP A 309 18.38 -11.80 21.06
CA ASP A 309 18.98 -11.57 19.75
C ASP A 309 20.38 -10.95 19.84
N PHE A 310 20.58 -9.96 20.72
CA PHE A 310 21.89 -9.37 20.93
C PHE A 310 22.91 -10.37 21.47
N ASP A 311 22.54 -11.19 22.48
CA ASP A 311 23.40 -12.25 23.03
C ASP A 311 23.78 -13.29 21.97
N LEU A 312 22.87 -13.61 21.03
CA LEU A 312 23.15 -14.48 19.88
C LEU A 312 24.24 -13.86 18.99
N LEU A 313 24.08 -12.58 18.64
CA LEU A 313 25.00 -11.87 17.74
C LEU A 313 26.40 -11.72 18.34
N ILE A 314 26.53 -11.50 19.65
CA ILE A 314 27.85 -11.40 20.30
C ILE A 314 28.44 -12.76 20.73
N GLY A 315 27.76 -13.87 20.41
CA GLY A 315 28.24 -15.23 20.66
C GLY A 315 28.08 -15.74 22.11
N ASN A 316 27.20 -15.12 22.91
CA ASN A 316 26.91 -15.50 24.29
C ASN A 316 25.71 -16.46 24.43
N ALA A 317 24.91 -16.63 23.37
CA ALA A 317 23.73 -17.48 23.37
C ALA A 317 23.52 -18.17 22.00
N GLY A 318 22.52 -19.05 21.96
CA GLY A 318 22.10 -19.76 20.75
C GLY A 318 22.43 -21.26 20.78
N GLU A 319 21.53 -22.06 20.22
CA GLU A 319 21.77 -23.48 20.01
C GLU A 319 22.82 -23.67 18.91
N GLN A 320 23.94 -24.29 19.26
CA GLN A 320 25.08 -24.43 18.35
C GLN A 320 24.90 -25.64 17.44
N VAL A 321 25.06 -25.42 16.13
CA VAL A 321 24.96 -26.47 15.11
C VAL A 321 26.15 -26.45 14.17
N ALA A 322 26.51 -27.62 13.64
CA ALA A 322 27.68 -27.76 12.79
C ALA A 322 27.49 -27.21 11.36
N ASN A 323 26.24 -27.13 10.86
CA ASN A 323 25.93 -26.73 9.49
C ASN A 323 24.43 -26.41 9.30
N ILE A 324 24.08 -25.97 8.09
CA ILE A 324 22.72 -25.62 7.67
C ILE A 324 21.75 -26.80 7.82
N ALA A 325 22.17 -28.02 7.49
CA ALA A 325 21.30 -29.20 7.60
C ALA A 325 20.89 -29.47 9.05
N ALA A 326 21.80 -29.28 10.02
CA ALA A 326 21.49 -29.38 11.43
C ALA A 326 20.55 -28.24 11.90
N ALA A 327 20.73 -27.01 11.40
CA ALA A 327 19.78 -25.91 11.66
C ALA A 327 18.36 -26.24 11.15
N ARG A 328 18.25 -26.80 9.94
CA ARG A 328 16.97 -27.23 9.36
C ARG A 328 16.26 -28.28 10.21
N SER A 329 17.01 -29.18 10.86
CA SER A 329 16.43 -30.17 11.79
C SER A 329 15.81 -29.52 13.03
N ILE A 330 16.43 -28.48 13.59
CA ILE A 330 15.87 -27.71 14.72
C ILE A 330 14.59 -26.98 14.29
N ILE A 331 14.61 -26.36 13.10
CA ILE A 331 13.44 -25.70 12.52
C ILE A 331 12.28 -26.69 12.37
N SER A 332 12.54 -27.85 11.77
CA SER A 332 11.55 -28.93 11.62
C SER A 332 10.98 -29.38 12.96
N SER A 333 11.85 -29.62 13.96
CA SER A 333 11.40 -30.00 15.31
C SER A 333 10.56 -28.91 15.99
N THR A 334 10.81 -27.64 15.67
CA THR A 334 10.02 -26.52 16.18
C THR A 334 8.64 -26.49 15.52
N HIS A 335 8.57 -26.71 14.21
CA HIS A 335 7.30 -26.87 13.48
C HIS A 335 6.47 -28.04 14.00
N ASP A 336 7.10 -29.19 14.26
CA ASP A 336 6.44 -30.38 14.83
C ASP A 336 5.84 -30.12 16.22
N SER A 337 6.33 -29.09 16.94
CA SER A 337 5.79 -28.66 18.23
C SER A 337 4.59 -27.71 18.14
N GLY A 338 4.12 -27.40 16.91
CA GLY A 338 3.01 -26.49 16.64
C GLY A 338 3.39 -25.00 16.60
N LYS A 339 4.68 -24.68 16.65
CA LYS A 339 5.22 -23.33 16.46
C LYS A 339 5.54 -23.07 15.00
N THR A 340 5.70 -21.81 14.60
CA THR A 340 5.99 -21.43 13.20
C THR A 340 7.39 -20.80 13.07
N ASP A 341 7.77 -20.38 11.87
CA ASP A 341 9.06 -19.75 11.58
C ASP A 341 9.35 -18.52 12.45
N GLN A 342 8.30 -17.77 12.84
CA GLN A 342 8.46 -16.59 13.68
C GLN A 342 9.00 -16.93 15.08
N ASP A 343 8.81 -18.17 15.53
CA ASP A 343 9.09 -18.65 16.89
C ASP A 343 10.35 -19.51 16.99
N ILE A 344 11.12 -19.63 15.89
CA ILE A 344 12.36 -20.39 15.87
C ILE A 344 13.35 -19.80 16.89
N PRO A 345 13.92 -20.65 17.77
CA PRO A 345 14.88 -20.19 18.76
C PRO A 345 16.16 -19.65 18.11
N PRO A 346 16.97 -18.85 18.82
CA PRO A 346 18.31 -18.48 18.39
C PRO A 346 19.18 -19.71 18.08
N ILE A 347 19.65 -19.82 16.83
CA ILE A 347 20.57 -20.88 16.36
C ILE A 347 21.87 -20.23 15.89
N ALA A 348 23.01 -20.77 16.32
CA ALA A 348 24.35 -20.36 15.89
C ALA A 348 25.00 -21.48 15.06
N VAL A 349 25.35 -21.17 13.81
CA VAL A 349 26.07 -22.11 12.93
C VAL A 349 27.56 -21.93 13.16
N LEU A 350 28.23 -22.99 13.62
CA LEU A 350 29.65 -22.96 13.94
C LEU A 350 30.48 -22.68 12.69
N LYS A 351 31.56 -21.90 12.86
CA LYS A 351 32.55 -21.68 11.81
C LYS A 351 33.26 -23.01 11.48
N ALA A 352 33.94 -23.06 10.34
CA ALA A 352 34.68 -24.25 9.90
C ALA A 352 35.77 -24.72 10.89
N ASP A 353 36.27 -23.83 11.75
CA ASP A 353 37.23 -24.15 12.82
C ASP A 353 36.57 -24.57 14.15
N GLY A 354 35.23 -24.65 14.18
CA GLY A 354 34.43 -25.00 15.34
C GLY A 354 34.14 -23.85 16.30
N SER A 355 34.62 -22.62 16.02
CA SER A 355 34.32 -21.46 16.84
C SER A 355 32.89 -20.96 16.64
N VAL A 356 32.32 -20.40 17.71
CA VAL A 356 31.00 -19.75 17.67
C VAL A 356 31.12 -18.42 16.91
N PRO A 357 30.21 -18.11 15.97
CA PRO A 357 30.18 -16.79 15.36
C PRO A 357 29.85 -15.70 16.39
N SER A 358 30.59 -14.60 16.34
CA SER A 358 30.34 -13.42 17.18
C SER A 358 30.73 -12.14 16.44
N ILE A 359 29.93 -11.09 16.63
CA ILE A 359 30.29 -9.72 16.30
C ILE A 359 31.40 -9.26 17.24
N ALA A 360 32.49 -8.74 16.68
CA ALA A 360 33.63 -8.23 17.42
C ALA A 360 33.69 -6.69 17.40
N VAL A 361 34.56 -6.14 18.24
CA VAL A 361 34.81 -4.70 18.30
C VAL A 361 35.35 -4.20 16.96
N ASN A 362 34.81 -3.08 16.46
CA ASN A 362 35.13 -2.43 15.17
C ASN A 362 34.70 -3.22 13.91
N ASP A 363 33.85 -4.23 14.06
CA ASP A 363 33.19 -4.87 12.92
C ASP A 363 32.19 -3.91 12.24
N ALA A 364 31.84 -4.24 11.00
CA ALA A 364 30.72 -3.58 10.31
C ALA A 364 29.43 -4.38 10.49
N PHE A 365 28.30 -3.67 10.50
CA PHE A 365 26.97 -4.25 10.55
C PHE A 365 26.05 -3.58 9.50
N ILE A 366 25.43 -4.36 8.63
CA ILE A 366 24.49 -3.87 7.62
C ILE A 366 23.10 -4.47 7.90
N ASP A 367 22.07 -3.62 8.03
CA ASP A 367 20.69 -4.08 8.14
C ASP A 367 19.97 -3.88 6.80
N LEU A 368 19.51 -4.97 6.21
CA LEU A 368 18.80 -4.98 4.92
C LEU A 368 17.27 -4.88 5.06
N ASN A 369 16.74 -4.71 6.26
CA ASN A 369 15.30 -4.57 6.45
C ASN A 369 14.89 -3.10 6.23
N PHE A 370 14.18 -2.78 5.16
CA PHE A 370 13.80 -1.41 4.81
C PHE A 370 12.67 -0.83 5.68
N ARG A 371 11.90 -1.66 6.39
CA ARG A 371 10.81 -1.17 7.26
C ARG A 371 11.30 -0.98 8.70
N SER A 372 11.19 0.26 9.17
CA SER A 372 11.88 0.78 10.35
C SER A 372 11.39 0.28 11.71
N ASP A 373 10.08 0.11 11.90
CA ASP A 373 9.46 -0.11 13.21
C ASP A 373 10.08 -1.27 14.02
N ARG A 374 10.45 -2.34 13.33
CA ARG A 374 11.03 -3.56 13.94
C ARG A 374 12.55 -3.55 14.07
N GLN A 375 13.25 -2.59 13.46
CA GLN A 375 14.72 -2.54 13.49
C GLN A 375 15.25 -1.66 14.62
N ARG A 376 14.45 -0.72 15.12
CA ARG A 376 14.87 0.26 16.14
C ARG A 376 15.48 -0.39 17.39
N SER A 377 14.87 -1.47 17.89
CA SER A 377 15.35 -2.18 19.07
C SER A 377 16.74 -2.80 18.85
N LYS A 378 16.92 -3.51 17.72
CA LYS A 378 18.18 -4.16 17.33
C LYS A 378 19.28 -3.13 17.07
N ILE A 379 19.00 -2.14 16.24
CA ILE A 379 19.99 -1.10 15.89
C ILE A 379 20.33 -0.25 17.11
N GLY A 380 19.36 0.11 17.93
CA GLY A 380 19.62 0.80 19.19
C GLY A 380 20.55 0.01 20.11
N ALA A 381 20.36 -1.30 20.22
CA ALA A 381 21.21 -2.16 21.05
C ALA A 381 22.64 -2.28 20.48
N LEU A 382 22.77 -2.47 19.17
CA LEU A 382 24.08 -2.58 18.50
C LEU A 382 24.85 -1.25 18.50
N ALA A 383 24.15 -0.12 18.37
CA ALA A 383 24.72 1.22 18.38
C ALA A 383 25.04 1.75 19.80
N GLY A 384 24.57 1.06 20.85
CA GLY A 384 24.75 1.52 22.23
C GLY A 384 23.78 2.62 22.67
N ALA A 385 22.65 2.78 21.98
CA ALA A 385 21.64 3.80 22.23
C ALA A 385 20.72 3.47 23.42
N ARG A 386 21.33 3.22 24.59
CA ARG A 386 20.63 2.75 25.79
C ARG A 386 19.55 3.72 26.26
N GLU A 387 19.83 5.01 26.29
CA GLU A 387 18.86 6.02 26.76
C GLU A 387 17.63 6.11 25.86
N PHE A 388 17.83 6.06 24.54
CA PHE A 388 16.75 6.00 23.55
C PHE A 388 15.85 4.77 23.78
N LEU A 389 16.48 3.63 23.93
CA LEU A 389 15.84 2.34 24.15
C LEU A 389 15.05 2.29 25.47
N GLU A 390 15.61 2.82 26.56
CA GLU A 390 14.92 2.96 27.84
C GLU A 390 13.70 3.88 27.73
N SER A 391 13.84 5.03 27.06
CA SER A 391 12.76 5.98 26.83
C SER A 391 11.61 5.39 25.99
N GLU A 392 11.93 4.65 24.93
CA GLU A 392 10.94 3.99 24.08
C GLU A 392 10.23 2.82 24.78
N GLY A 393 10.94 2.09 25.65
CA GLY A 393 10.32 1.12 26.54
C GLY A 393 9.33 1.79 27.50
N ASP A 394 9.76 2.85 28.18
CA ASP A 394 8.95 3.58 29.14
C ASP A 394 7.69 4.19 28.52
N SER A 395 7.77 4.74 27.30
CA SER A 395 6.62 5.28 26.57
C SER A 395 5.55 4.22 26.24
N ARG A 396 5.94 2.94 26.23
CA ARG A 396 5.07 1.78 26.01
C ARG A 396 4.73 1.03 27.31
N GLY A 397 5.04 1.63 28.47
CA GLY A 397 4.78 1.04 29.78
C GLY A 397 5.68 -0.14 30.13
N ARG A 398 6.87 -0.24 29.52
CA ARG A 398 7.81 -1.34 29.69
C ARG A 398 9.15 -0.85 30.21
N LYS A 399 9.48 -1.23 31.44
CA LYS A 399 10.78 -0.91 32.03
C LYS A 399 11.89 -1.68 31.32
N TRP A 400 12.94 -0.97 30.90
CA TRP A 400 14.17 -1.53 30.34
C TRP A 400 15.34 -1.26 31.27
N SER A 401 16.16 -2.28 31.54
CA SER A 401 17.41 -2.14 32.28
C SER A 401 18.54 -1.61 31.39
N GLY A 402 18.63 -2.11 30.14
CA GLY A 402 19.69 -1.78 29.20
C GLY A 402 21.11 -2.19 29.64
N SER A 403 21.25 -2.80 30.82
CA SER A 403 22.55 -3.11 31.46
C SER A 403 23.39 -4.15 30.72
N TRP A 404 22.82 -4.82 29.72
CA TRP A 404 23.50 -5.78 28.86
C TRP A 404 24.12 -5.14 27.61
N ILE A 405 23.92 -3.84 27.39
CA ILE A 405 24.45 -3.06 26.26
C ILE A 405 25.73 -2.32 26.69
N ASP A 406 26.78 -3.04 27.08
CA ASP A 406 28.06 -2.43 27.53
C ASP A 406 29.30 -3.12 26.93
N HIS A 407 29.13 -3.68 25.73
CA HIS A 407 30.18 -4.46 25.05
C HIS A 407 31.19 -3.59 24.28
N ASN A 408 31.01 -2.26 24.27
CA ASN A 408 31.84 -1.29 23.55
C ASN A 408 32.21 -1.75 22.12
N LEU A 409 31.20 -2.21 21.37
CA LEU A 409 31.41 -2.83 20.07
C LEU A 409 31.94 -1.86 19.02
N ASN A 410 31.65 -0.55 19.15
CA ASN A 410 32.11 0.50 18.23
C ASN A 410 31.91 0.09 16.75
N LEU A 411 30.70 -0.33 16.41
CA LEU A 411 30.38 -0.88 15.10
C LEU A 411 30.25 0.22 14.05
N ASP A 412 30.64 -0.10 12.82
CA ASP A 412 30.33 0.68 11.63
C ASP A 412 28.99 0.20 11.08
N ILE A 413 27.91 0.89 11.45
CA ILE A 413 26.53 0.45 11.17
C ILE A 413 25.98 1.17 9.96
N CYS A 414 25.44 0.40 9.00
CA CYS A 414 24.67 0.90 7.87
C CYS A 414 23.26 0.30 7.89
N ALA A 415 22.25 1.14 8.02
CA ALA A 415 20.87 0.77 7.79
C ALA A 415 20.52 0.99 6.30
N ILE A 416 19.79 0.06 5.69
CA ILE A 416 19.31 0.29 4.31
C ILE A 416 18.36 1.48 4.24
N ALA A 417 17.60 1.73 5.32
CA ALA A 417 16.60 2.79 5.40
C ALA A 417 16.76 3.62 6.68
N GLU A 418 16.15 4.80 6.72
CA GLU A 418 16.09 5.59 7.94
C GLU A 418 15.17 4.92 8.98
N TYR A 419 15.72 4.54 10.13
CA TYR A 419 14.93 3.90 11.19
C TYR A 419 14.45 4.86 12.28
N HIS A 420 15.32 5.79 12.66
CA HIS A 420 15.04 6.87 13.60
C HIS A 420 16.11 7.97 13.43
N PRO A 421 15.75 9.27 13.42
CA PRO A 421 16.71 10.36 13.20
C PRO A 421 17.89 10.38 14.18
N ILE A 422 17.66 9.92 15.43
CA ILE A 422 18.70 9.87 16.46
C ILE A 422 19.87 8.95 16.09
N PHE A 423 19.61 7.87 15.35
CA PHE A 423 20.65 6.89 15.05
C PHE A 423 21.72 7.47 14.14
N GLU A 424 21.32 8.26 13.15
CA GLU A 424 22.26 8.98 12.29
C GLU A 424 22.90 10.17 13.04
N SER A 425 22.07 10.99 13.69
CA SER A 425 22.53 12.26 14.28
C SER A 425 23.40 12.11 15.55
N GLU A 426 23.21 11.07 16.35
CA GLU A 426 23.91 10.89 17.64
C GLU A 426 24.77 9.63 17.72
N TYR A 427 24.40 8.58 16.97
CA TYR A 427 25.05 7.26 17.08
C TYR A 427 25.85 6.84 15.83
N GLY A 428 25.97 7.73 14.83
CA GLY A 428 26.81 7.49 13.66
C GLY A 428 26.35 6.37 12.74
N VAL A 429 25.07 5.97 12.82
CA VAL A 429 24.48 4.99 11.90
C VAL A 429 24.34 5.64 10.52
N SER A 430 24.96 5.06 9.50
CA SER A 430 24.79 5.48 8.12
C SER A 430 23.47 4.97 7.55
N VAL A 431 22.81 5.78 6.71
CA VAL A 431 21.56 5.41 6.03
C VAL A 431 21.81 5.31 4.52
N ALA A 432 21.45 4.18 3.90
CA ALA A 432 21.63 4.00 2.45
C ALA A 432 20.56 4.71 1.62
N TYR A 433 19.30 4.69 2.06
CA TYR A 433 18.17 5.36 1.41
C TYR A 433 17.42 6.21 2.43
N GLN A 434 17.53 7.53 2.29
CA GLN A 434 16.86 8.50 3.16
C GLN A 434 15.41 8.71 2.71
N THR A 435 14.54 9.09 3.66
CA THR A 435 13.13 9.37 3.35
C THR A 435 13.02 10.76 2.74
N GLU A 436 12.96 10.85 1.42
CA GLU A 436 12.82 12.13 0.73
C GLU A 436 11.35 12.48 0.41
N PRO A 437 10.95 13.75 0.54
CA PRO A 437 9.67 14.24 0.04
C PRO A 437 9.56 14.14 -1.48
N HIS A 438 8.38 13.81 -2.00
CA HIS A 438 8.16 13.70 -3.45
C HIS A 438 8.06 15.10 -4.08
N SER A 439 8.97 15.43 -5.01
CA SER A 439 8.96 16.73 -5.71
C SER A 439 7.78 16.89 -6.66
N GLU A 440 7.33 15.78 -7.25
CA GLU A 440 6.22 15.73 -8.22
C GLU A 440 4.83 15.66 -7.57
N ASN A 441 4.75 16.03 -6.29
CA ASN A 441 3.47 16.16 -5.60
C ASN A 441 2.81 17.49 -5.99
N PHE A 442 1.55 17.44 -6.43
CA PHE A 442 0.87 18.66 -6.91
C PHE A 442 0.62 19.71 -5.82
N LEU A 443 0.55 19.32 -4.53
CA LEU A 443 0.47 20.29 -3.43
C LEU A 443 1.85 20.90 -3.12
N ALA A 444 2.93 20.17 -3.36
CA ALA A 444 4.28 20.73 -3.28
C ALA A 444 4.56 21.75 -4.39
N GLN A 445 3.98 21.53 -5.56
CA GLN A 445 4.05 22.45 -6.70
C GLN A 445 2.95 23.52 -6.67
N TRP A 446 2.05 23.50 -5.68
CA TRP A 446 0.85 24.36 -5.62
C TRP A 446 1.12 25.86 -5.85
N PRO A 447 2.11 26.48 -5.18
CA PRO A 447 2.40 27.91 -5.39
C PRO A 447 2.81 28.25 -6.81
N GLU A 448 3.40 27.30 -7.54
CA GLU A 448 3.82 27.47 -8.93
C GLU A 448 2.65 27.27 -9.91
N ILE A 449 1.83 26.24 -9.69
CA ILE A 449 0.79 25.81 -10.63
C ILE A 449 -0.55 26.52 -10.47
N VAL A 450 -0.86 26.97 -9.25
CA VAL A 450 -2.14 27.59 -8.88
C VAL A 450 -1.95 28.94 -8.19
N GLY A 451 -0.83 29.18 -7.51
CA GLY A 451 -0.52 30.41 -6.80
C GLY A 451 -0.96 30.39 -5.33
N GLU A 452 -1.35 31.54 -4.80
CA GLU A 452 -1.75 31.71 -3.38
C GLU A 452 -3.21 31.29 -3.09
N ASP A 453 -3.92 30.73 -4.09
CA ASP A 453 -5.30 30.29 -3.88
C ASP A 453 -5.33 29.16 -2.82
N GLU A 454 -6.37 29.15 -1.98
CA GLU A 454 -6.48 28.21 -0.87
C GLU A 454 -6.82 26.79 -1.35
N TYR A 455 -6.30 25.76 -0.67
CA TYR A 455 -6.86 24.41 -0.70
C TYR A 455 -7.24 23.93 0.70
N THR A 456 -8.28 23.09 0.78
CA THR A 456 -8.79 22.54 2.06
C THR A 456 -8.65 21.03 2.08
N LEU A 457 -8.11 20.49 3.18
CA LEU A 457 -8.05 19.05 3.46
C LEU A 457 -9.03 18.69 4.57
N VAL A 458 -9.91 17.73 4.33
CA VAL A 458 -10.97 17.30 5.26
C VAL A 458 -10.85 15.81 5.55
N ALA A 459 -10.73 15.41 6.81
CA ALA A 459 -10.76 14.00 7.18
C ALA A 459 -11.19 13.83 8.62
N GLU A 460 -11.55 12.61 9.00
CA GLU A 460 -11.57 12.26 10.41
C GLU A 460 -10.17 11.88 10.94
N SER A 461 -9.97 11.92 12.26
CA SER A 461 -8.63 11.81 12.86
C SER A 461 -7.87 10.54 12.45
N VAL A 462 -8.54 9.40 12.29
CA VAL A 462 -7.92 8.12 11.89
C VAL A 462 -7.30 8.15 10.49
N LYS A 463 -7.82 9.00 9.58
CA LYS A 463 -7.27 9.19 8.23
C LYS A 463 -6.67 10.59 7.99
N SER A 464 -6.44 11.36 9.06
CA SER A 464 -5.91 12.73 8.96
C SER A 464 -4.44 12.83 8.52
N SER A 465 -3.63 11.80 8.76
CA SER A 465 -2.26 11.68 8.22
C SER A 465 -2.26 11.27 6.75
N HIS A 466 -3.22 10.43 6.35
CA HIS A 466 -3.45 10.03 4.95
C HIS A 466 -3.85 11.24 4.11
N MET A 467 -4.88 11.98 4.54
CA MET A 467 -5.27 13.28 4.00
C MET A 467 -4.42 14.43 4.58
N GLY A 468 -3.09 14.25 4.57
CA GLY A 468 -2.11 15.13 5.17
C GLY A 468 -0.70 14.77 4.74
N TYR A 469 0.09 14.14 5.62
CA TYR A 469 1.47 13.72 5.37
C TYR A 469 1.65 12.93 4.06
N PHE A 470 0.83 11.89 3.83
CA PHE A 470 0.94 11.04 2.64
C PHE A 470 0.45 11.75 1.38
N PHE A 471 -0.71 12.42 1.45
CA PHE A 471 -1.28 13.19 0.34
C PHE A 471 -0.38 14.36 -0.12
N ARG A 472 0.42 14.94 0.78
CA ARG A 472 1.44 15.97 0.48
C ARG A 472 2.80 15.40 0.07
N GLY A 473 2.88 14.10 -0.16
CA GLY A 473 4.10 13.45 -0.64
C GLY A 473 5.20 13.44 0.41
N ARG A 474 4.91 12.92 1.61
CA ARG A 474 5.83 12.80 2.76
C ARG A 474 6.22 14.15 3.38
N ARG A 475 5.24 15.04 3.59
CA ARG A 475 5.44 16.38 4.21
C ARG A 475 4.49 16.63 5.38
N GLU A 476 5.07 16.93 6.54
CA GLU A 476 4.31 17.27 7.76
C GLU A 476 3.67 18.66 7.71
N ASP A 477 4.29 19.59 7.00
CA ASP A 477 3.81 20.96 6.83
C ASP A 477 3.62 21.29 5.34
N PRO A 478 2.69 22.21 4.99
CA PRO A 478 2.57 22.70 3.63
C PRO A 478 3.85 23.42 3.20
N VAL A 479 4.12 23.43 1.89
CA VAL A 479 5.28 24.16 1.34
C VAL A 479 5.11 25.67 1.55
N ASN A 480 6.22 26.41 1.58
CA ASN A 480 6.18 27.85 1.69
C ASN A 480 5.37 28.48 0.54
N GLY A 481 4.48 29.43 0.85
CA GLY A 481 3.57 30.05 -0.11
C GLY A 481 2.26 29.32 -0.36
N ALA A 482 2.08 28.09 0.16
CA ALA A 482 0.80 27.40 0.10
C ALA A 482 -0.16 27.92 1.18
N ASN A 483 -1.44 28.07 0.81
CA ASN A 483 -2.52 28.46 1.71
C ASN A 483 -3.41 27.24 1.99
N GLU A 484 -3.05 26.48 3.02
CA GLU A 484 -3.77 25.26 3.42
C GLU A 484 -4.74 25.54 4.59
N THR A 485 -5.97 25.06 4.47
CA THR A 485 -6.87 24.84 5.60
C THR A 485 -7.05 23.36 5.87
N ARG A 486 -7.14 22.96 7.14
CA ARG A 486 -7.51 21.59 7.53
C ARG A 486 -8.77 21.57 8.39
N PHE A 487 -9.68 20.66 8.07
CA PHE A 487 -10.78 20.26 8.95
C PHE A 487 -10.55 18.81 9.37
N VAL A 488 -10.32 18.60 10.68
CA VAL A 488 -10.10 17.27 11.25
C VAL A 488 -11.19 17.00 12.27
N THR A 489 -12.14 16.16 11.88
CA THR A 489 -13.21 15.70 12.78
C THR A 489 -12.67 14.56 13.67
N PRO A 490 -12.80 14.61 15.00
CA PRO A 490 -12.40 13.49 15.85
C PRO A 490 -13.18 12.21 15.53
N SER A 491 -12.46 11.13 15.25
CA SER A 491 -13.04 9.78 15.09
C SER A 491 -13.70 9.33 16.40
N HIS A 492 -14.55 8.30 16.32
CA HIS A 492 -15.12 7.69 17.52
C HIS A 492 -14.01 7.17 18.45
N GLY A 493 -14.15 7.43 19.75
CA GLY A 493 -13.20 7.01 20.78
C GLY A 493 -13.89 6.46 22.01
N GLU A 494 -13.21 6.45 23.16
CA GLU A 494 -13.68 5.80 24.39
C GLU A 494 -15.09 6.26 24.81
N LYS A 495 -15.43 7.54 24.61
CA LYS A 495 -16.74 8.12 24.93
C LYS A 495 -17.88 7.54 24.10
N ASP A 496 -17.56 7.02 22.92
CA ASP A 496 -18.48 6.39 21.97
C ASP A 496 -18.44 4.85 22.06
N GLY A 497 -17.64 4.29 22.97
CA GLY A 497 -17.46 2.85 23.16
C GLY A 497 -16.41 2.20 22.25
N VAL A 498 -15.61 3.00 21.53
CA VAL A 498 -14.52 2.52 20.66
C VAL A 498 -13.20 2.57 21.42
N LEU A 499 -12.60 1.42 21.70
CA LEU A 499 -11.32 1.30 22.40
C LEU A 499 -10.18 0.95 21.45
N THR A 500 -10.48 0.18 20.40
CA THR A 500 -9.54 -0.20 19.34
C THR A 500 -10.23 -0.14 17.99
N ASP A 501 -9.45 -0.27 16.91
CA ASP A 501 -9.99 -0.26 15.55
C ASP A 501 -10.99 -1.41 15.29
N THR A 502 -10.92 -2.49 16.09
CA THR A 502 -11.88 -3.60 16.00
C THR A 502 -13.28 -3.25 16.52
N ASP A 503 -13.46 -2.11 17.20
CA ASP A 503 -14.74 -1.66 17.75
C ASP A 503 -15.50 -0.71 16.81
N PHE A 504 -14.93 -0.31 15.67
CA PHE A 504 -15.60 0.60 14.72
C PHE A 504 -16.92 0.06 14.17
N TYR A 505 -17.18 -1.25 14.26
CA TYR A 505 -18.50 -1.83 13.92
C TYR A 505 -19.65 -1.23 14.75
N LEU A 506 -19.38 -0.65 15.93
CA LEU A 506 -20.40 0.03 16.74
C LEU A 506 -20.95 1.29 16.05
N HIS A 507 -20.14 1.90 15.17
CA HIS A 507 -20.48 3.10 14.41
C HIS A 507 -20.04 2.90 12.95
N PRO A 508 -20.75 2.06 12.17
CA PRO A 508 -20.27 1.61 10.86
C PRO A 508 -20.14 2.74 9.83
N GLY A 509 -20.91 3.82 9.97
CA GLY A 509 -20.78 5.01 9.13
C GLY A 509 -19.62 5.93 9.54
N MET A 510 -18.94 5.61 10.64
CA MET A 510 -17.91 6.43 11.29
C MET A 510 -18.32 7.92 11.30
N ARG A 511 -17.44 8.81 10.81
CA ARG A 511 -17.71 10.24 10.70
C ARG A 511 -18.07 10.69 9.30
N ALA A 512 -18.58 9.81 8.44
CA ALA A 512 -18.90 10.16 7.05
C ALA A 512 -19.88 11.35 6.94
N LYS A 513 -20.84 11.48 7.87
CA LYS A 513 -21.79 12.60 7.92
C LYS A 513 -21.12 13.90 8.33
N GLU A 514 -20.29 13.87 9.37
CA GLU A 514 -19.56 15.04 9.87
C GLU A 514 -18.52 15.53 8.85
N VAL A 515 -17.79 14.60 8.22
CA VAL A 515 -16.88 14.93 7.10
C VAL A 515 -17.66 15.57 5.94
N THR A 516 -18.87 15.08 5.64
CA THR A 516 -19.73 15.72 4.62
C THR A 516 -20.12 17.13 5.02
N ALA A 517 -20.49 17.37 6.28
CA ALA A 517 -20.80 18.71 6.77
C ALA A 517 -19.58 19.67 6.69
N ASP A 518 -18.38 19.17 6.98
CA ASP A 518 -17.13 19.95 6.85
C ASP A 518 -16.84 20.31 5.38
N VAL A 519 -17.07 19.38 4.45
CA VAL A 519 -16.96 19.63 2.99
C VAL A 519 -17.99 20.67 2.54
N VAL A 520 -19.25 20.54 2.95
CA VAL A 520 -20.30 21.53 2.63
C VAL A 520 -19.92 22.91 3.16
N THR A 521 -19.41 22.98 4.40
CA THR A 521 -18.92 24.22 5.01
C THR A 521 -17.77 24.84 4.18
N ALA A 522 -16.83 24.03 3.70
CA ALA A 522 -15.74 24.49 2.83
C ALA A 522 -16.26 25.05 1.49
N ILE A 523 -17.25 24.38 0.89
CA ILE A 523 -17.91 24.83 -0.35
C ILE A 523 -18.60 26.18 -0.12
N GLU A 524 -19.37 26.31 0.96
CA GLU A 524 -20.10 27.54 1.31
C GLU A 524 -19.17 28.71 1.62
N ARG A 525 -18.03 28.46 2.26
CA ARG A 525 -16.99 29.48 2.48
C ARG A 525 -16.48 30.06 1.16
N GLY A 526 -16.41 29.23 0.12
CA GLY A 526 -16.06 29.67 -1.23
C GLY A 526 -14.61 30.16 -1.40
N ALA A 527 -13.74 29.99 -0.41
CA ALA A 527 -12.34 30.43 -0.45
C ALA A 527 -11.44 29.44 -1.21
N SER A 528 -11.73 28.14 -1.11
CA SER A 528 -10.85 27.10 -1.66
C SER A 528 -11.00 26.93 -3.18
N ARG A 529 -9.87 26.79 -3.86
CA ARG A 529 -9.73 26.33 -5.25
C ARG A 529 -9.95 24.82 -5.35
N LEU A 530 -9.46 24.10 -4.34
CA LEU A 530 -9.53 22.66 -4.22
C LEU A 530 -9.96 22.28 -2.81
N ILE A 531 -10.91 21.36 -2.70
CA ILE A 531 -11.28 20.70 -1.45
C ILE A 531 -10.97 19.22 -1.64
N CYS A 532 -10.20 18.63 -0.75
CA CYS A 532 -9.95 17.18 -0.73
C CYS A 532 -10.53 16.60 0.55
N CYS A 533 -11.23 15.47 0.46
CA CYS A 533 -11.73 14.77 1.64
C CYS A 533 -11.48 13.26 1.61
N ASN A 534 -11.34 12.66 2.79
CA ASN A 534 -11.28 11.20 2.95
C ASN A 534 -12.58 10.67 3.61
N ILE A 535 -13.12 9.57 3.09
CA ILE A 535 -14.21 8.79 3.70
C ILE A 535 -13.67 7.43 4.16
N ALA A 536 -13.47 7.29 5.48
CA ALA A 536 -12.73 6.18 6.10
C ALA A 536 -13.54 4.88 6.27
N ALA A 537 -14.87 4.99 6.35
CA ALA A 537 -15.74 3.91 6.80
C ALA A 537 -15.56 2.58 6.03
N PRO A 538 -15.44 2.54 4.69
CA PRO A 538 -15.34 1.28 3.97
C PRO A 538 -14.09 0.46 4.33
N ASP A 539 -12.92 1.08 4.48
CA ASP A 539 -11.68 0.39 4.91
C ASP A 539 -11.75 -0.10 6.35
N MET A 540 -12.06 0.81 7.29
CA MET A 540 -11.99 0.51 8.72
C MET A 540 -12.98 -0.58 9.14
N VAL A 541 -14.17 -0.62 8.52
CA VAL A 541 -15.15 -1.69 8.74
C VAL A 541 -14.85 -2.91 7.85
N GLY A 542 -14.28 -2.71 6.66
CA GLY A 542 -13.80 -3.78 5.78
C GLY A 542 -12.78 -4.70 6.46
N HIS A 543 -11.87 -4.14 7.25
CA HIS A 543 -10.94 -4.90 8.09
C HIS A 543 -11.60 -5.85 9.11
N LEU A 544 -12.91 -5.71 9.35
CA LEU A 544 -13.68 -6.55 10.26
C LEU A 544 -14.45 -7.67 9.53
N LEU A 545 -14.31 -7.78 8.20
CA LEU A 545 -14.85 -8.88 7.41
C LEU A 545 -14.02 -10.16 7.60
N PRO A 546 -14.65 -11.34 7.50
CA PRO A 546 -16.07 -11.57 7.16
C PRO A 546 -17.03 -11.41 8.36
N ALA A 547 -16.51 -11.18 9.57
CA ALA A 547 -17.28 -11.24 10.81
C ALA A 547 -18.37 -10.15 10.94
N ARG A 548 -18.13 -8.97 10.37
CA ARG A 548 -19.01 -7.78 10.48
C ARG A 548 -19.67 -7.40 9.17
N TYR A 549 -20.32 -8.36 8.54
CA TYR A 549 -20.90 -8.20 7.20
C TYR A 549 -22.04 -7.17 7.13
N GLU A 550 -22.95 -7.17 8.10
CA GLU A 550 -24.08 -6.22 8.12
C GLU A 550 -23.59 -4.79 8.38
N GLU A 551 -22.61 -4.64 9.26
CA GLU A 551 -21.95 -3.37 9.53
C GLU A 551 -21.15 -2.88 8.31
N ALA A 552 -20.50 -3.77 7.55
CA ALA A 552 -19.85 -3.42 6.29
C ALA A 552 -20.86 -2.89 5.25
N LYS A 553 -22.04 -3.53 5.10
CA LYS A 553 -23.11 -2.98 4.26
C LYS A 553 -23.57 -1.60 4.73
N ALA A 554 -23.65 -1.36 6.04
CA ALA A 554 -23.98 -0.06 6.59
C ALA A 554 -22.88 1.00 6.32
N ALA A 555 -21.60 0.61 6.41
CA ALA A 555 -20.46 1.46 6.10
C ALA A 555 -20.47 1.90 4.62
N TYR A 556 -20.70 0.96 3.71
CA TYR A 556 -20.84 1.24 2.28
C TYR A 556 -22.00 2.21 1.99
N ARG A 557 -23.18 2.01 2.62
CA ARG A 557 -24.32 2.92 2.47
C ARG A 557 -24.00 4.33 2.99
N ALA A 558 -23.35 4.44 4.14
CA ALA A 558 -22.96 5.75 4.69
C ALA A 558 -21.99 6.50 3.77
N ALA A 559 -21.01 5.80 3.18
CA ALA A 559 -20.12 6.38 2.18
C ALA A 559 -20.89 6.78 0.91
N ALA A 560 -21.80 5.94 0.41
CA ALA A 560 -22.62 6.24 -0.76
C ALA A 560 -23.53 7.48 -0.55
N GLU A 561 -24.17 7.61 0.61
CA GLU A 561 -24.98 8.78 0.98
C GLU A 561 -24.13 10.05 1.00
N ALA A 562 -22.96 10.01 1.67
CA ALA A 562 -22.02 11.13 1.75
C ALA A 562 -21.58 11.60 0.35
N LEU A 563 -21.17 10.69 -0.52
CA LEU A 563 -20.69 11.02 -1.87
C LEU A 563 -21.78 11.62 -2.76
N VAL A 564 -23.01 11.11 -2.66
CA VAL A 564 -24.16 11.65 -3.42
C VAL A 564 -24.53 13.03 -2.92
N GLU A 565 -24.54 13.26 -1.61
CA GLU A 565 -24.80 14.58 -1.03
C GLU A 565 -23.73 15.60 -1.44
N MET A 566 -22.45 15.22 -1.35
CA MET A 566 -21.34 16.06 -1.81
C MET A 566 -21.46 16.41 -3.30
N ALA A 567 -21.80 15.44 -4.14
CA ALA A 567 -21.99 15.66 -5.58
C ALA A 567 -23.12 16.66 -5.86
N ASP A 568 -24.25 16.53 -5.16
CA ASP A 568 -25.39 17.44 -5.31
C ASP A 568 -25.03 18.87 -4.89
N VAL A 569 -24.30 19.05 -3.79
CA VAL A 569 -23.87 20.36 -3.30
C VAL A 569 -22.80 20.97 -4.23
N ALA A 570 -21.79 20.20 -4.62
CA ALA A 570 -20.74 20.64 -5.55
C ALA A 570 -21.34 21.09 -6.89
N LYS A 571 -22.27 20.32 -7.45
CA LYS A 571 -22.97 20.67 -8.70
C LYS A 571 -23.73 21.98 -8.59
N LYS A 572 -24.50 22.18 -7.50
CA LYS A 572 -25.23 23.44 -7.24
C LYS A 572 -24.30 24.65 -7.10
N ALA A 573 -23.08 24.43 -6.60
CA ALA A 573 -22.06 25.46 -6.45
C ALA A 573 -21.20 25.70 -7.71
N GLY A 574 -21.42 24.93 -8.80
CA GLY A 574 -20.59 25.01 -10.00
C GLY A 574 -19.16 24.51 -9.78
N ILE A 575 -18.99 23.49 -8.94
CA ILE A 575 -17.71 22.86 -8.59
C ILE A 575 -17.64 21.49 -9.26
N TYR A 576 -16.52 21.19 -9.93
CA TYR A 576 -16.27 19.83 -10.44
C TYR A 576 -16.04 18.88 -9.26
N MET A 577 -16.48 17.62 -9.37
CA MET A 577 -16.17 16.63 -8.35
C MET A 577 -15.47 15.41 -8.96
N VAL A 578 -14.42 14.95 -8.30
CA VAL A 578 -13.75 13.69 -8.59
C VAL A 578 -13.97 12.77 -7.39
N ILE A 579 -14.56 11.60 -7.61
CA ILE A 579 -14.69 10.54 -6.62
C ILE A 579 -13.71 9.45 -7.01
N THR A 580 -12.85 9.01 -6.10
CA THR A 580 -11.94 7.87 -6.31
C THR A 580 -11.79 7.06 -5.02
N SER A 581 -11.01 5.99 -5.06
CA SER A 581 -10.57 5.26 -3.86
C SER A 581 -9.05 5.10 -3.90
N ASP A 582 -8.43 4.95 -2.74
CA ASP A 582 -6.99 4.75 -2.61
C ASP A 582 -6.56 3.29 -2.84
N HIS A 583 -7.41 2.33 -2.48
CA HIS A 583 -7.27 0.89 -2.74
C HIS A 583 -8.63 0.17 -2.57
N GLY A 584 -8.63 -1.17 -2.68
CA GLY A 584 -9.77 -2.04 -2.36
C GLY A 584 -9.66 -2.72 -0.99
N ASN A 585 -10.80 -3.09 -0.41
CA ASN A 585 -10.94 -3.81 0.86
C ASN A 585 -12.36 -4.41 0.97
N ILE A 586 -13.36 -3.56 1.18
CA ILE A 586 -14.72 -3.97 1.59
C ILE A 586 -15.43 -4.88 0.57
N GLU A 587 -15.00 -4.85 -0.69
CA GLU A 587 -15.57 -5.64 -1.77
C GLU A 587 -15.19 -7.13 -1.73
N ASP A 588 -14.14 -7.49 -0.99
CA ASP A 588 -13.51 -8.81 -1.09
C ASP A 588 -13.89 -9.78 0.06
N ASP A 589 -14.71 -9.35 1.03
CA ASP A 589 -15.16 -10.17 2.17
C ASP A 589 -14.00 -10.83 2.95
N THR A 590 -12.85 -10.16 2.98
CA THR A 590 -11.69 -10.52 3.79
C THR A 590 -11.30 -9.34 4.66
N SER A 591 -10.52 -9.57 5.71
CA SER A 591 -9.99 -8.51 6.56
C SER A 591 -8.76 -7.81 5.96
N ALA A 592 -8.28 -8.22 4.79
CA ALA A 592 -7.13 -7.64 4.12
C ALA A 592 -7.56 -6.70 2.99
N HIS A 593 -6.69 -5.76 2.62
CA HIS A 593 -6.85 -5.01 1.37
C HIS A 593 -6.75 -5.97 0.18
N SER A 594 -7.28 -5.53 -0.96
CA SER A 594 -7.28 -6.33 -2.18
C SER A 594 -6.33 -5.77 -3.24
N ILE A 595 -6.07 -6.57 -4.27
CA ILE A 595 -5.38 -6.14 -5.48
C ILE A 595 -6.35 -5.60 -6.55
N ASN A 596 -7.64 -5.49 -6.22
CA ASN A 596 -8.68 -5.09 -7.16
C ASN A 596 -8.51 -3.63 -7.61
N ASP A 597 -9.02 -3.33 -8.79
CA ASP A 597 -9.15 -1.95 -9.25
C ASP A 597 -10.20 -1.20 -8.41
N VAL A 598 -10.08 0.12 -8.42
CA VAL A 598 -11.07 1.05 -7.86
C VAL A 598 -11.78 1.80 -8.99
N LEU A 599 -12.77 2.63 -8.66
CA LEU A 599 -13.49 3.44 -9.65
C LEU A 599 -13.23 4.93 -9.43
N THR A 600 -12.77 5.62 -10.48
CA THR A 600 -12.66 7.08 -10.52
C THR A 600 -13.82 7.65 -11.33
N THR A 601 -14.68 8.45 -10.70
CA THR A 601 -15.83 9.13 -11.31
C THR A 601 -15.59 10.64 -11.37
N ILE A 602 -15.77 11.24 -12.54
CA ILE A 602 -15.65 12.69 -12.76
C ILE A 602 -17.03 13.27 -13.02
N ILE A 603 -17.46 14.16 -12.14
CA ILE A 603 -18.74 14.85 -12.14
C ILE A 603 -18.51 16.27 -12.64
N ARG A 604 -19.15 16.59 -13.77
CA ARG A 604 -19.03 17.89 -14.44
C ARG A 604 -19.92 18.95 -13.83
N THR A 605 -19.54 20.21 -14.02
CA THR A 605 -20.44 21.35 -13.88
C THR A 605 -21.42 21.42 -15.05
N ASP A 606 -22.56 22.09 -14.88
CA ASP A 606 -23.54 22.27 -15.96
C ASP A 606 -22.91 23.03 -17.14
N GLY A 607 -23.14 22.51 -18.35
CA GLY A 607 -22.63 23.09 -19.60
C GLY A 607 -21.19 22.71 -19.98
N ALA A 608 -20.45 22.00 -19.12
CA ALA A 608 -19.11 21.52 -19.46
C ALA A 608 -19.15 20.23 -20.29
N GLU A 609 -18.35 20.17 -21.35
CA GLU A 609 -18.06 18.93 -22.07
C GLU A 609 -16.72 18.36 -21.61
N LEU A 610 -16.72 17.07 -21.27
CA LEU A 610 -15.53 16.32 -20.92
C LEU A 610 -15.20 15.36 -22.06
N VAL A 611 -13.95 15.41 -22.52
CA VAL A 611 -13.44 14.46 -23.52
C VAL A 611 -12.42 13.56 -22.84
N VAL A 612 -12.63 12.24 -22.89
CA VAL A 612 -11.70 11.25 -22.33
C VAL A 612 -10.35 11.33 -23.04
N GLY A 613 -9.27 11.45 -22.27
CA GLY A 613 -7.92 11.72 -22.75
C GLY A 613 -6.96 10.53 -22.74
N ILE A 614 -7.41 9.35 -22.31
CA ILE A 614 -6.59 8.13 -22.17
C ILE A 614 -6.85 7.12 -23.30
N PRO A 615 -5.82 6.39 -23.78
CA PRO A 615 -5.96 5.44 -24.89
C PRO A 615 -6.72 4.17 -24.49
N ASP A 616 -6.36 3.61 -23.34
CA ASP A 616 -7.03 2.47 -22.72
C ASP A 616 -7.93 3.00 -21.61
N TYR A 617 -9.10 2.39 -21.43
CA TYR A 617 -10.10 2.82 -20.46
C TYR A 617 -9.76 2.33 -19.04
N GLN A 618 -8.53 2.60 -18.63
CA GLN A 618 -7.95 2.21 -17.35
C GLN A 618 -7.07 3.37 -16.86
N ALA A 619 -7.41 3.93 -15.71
CA ALA A 619 -6.65 4.96 -15.04
C ALA A 619 -5.65 4.35 -14.06
N ARG A 620 -4.73 5.19 -13.58
CA ARG A 620 -3.82 4.90 -12.46
C ARG A 620 -4.02 5.96 -11.40
N LEU A 621 -3.70 5.67 -10.15
CA LEU A 621 -3.93 6.63 -9.06
C LEU A 621 -3.24 7.99 -9.30
N PHE A 622 -2.02 7.99 -9.85
CA PHE A 622 -1.29 9.22 -10.20
C PHE A 622 -1.81 9.94 -11.47
N ASP A 623 -2.87 9.45 -12.10
CA ASP A 623 -3.63 10.18 -13.13
C ASP A 623 -4.67 11.14 -12.52
N VAL A 624 -4.98 10.99 -11.23
CA VAL A 624 -5.97 11.83 -10.53
C VAL A 624 -5.47 13.26 -10.34
N ALA A 625 -4.23 13.46 -9.87
CA ALA A 625 -3.68 14.81 -9.66
C ALA A 625 -3.67 15.66 -10.95
N PRO A 626 -3.13 15.18 -12.10
CA PRO A 626 -3.19 15.90 -13.37
C PRO A 626 -4.63 16.21 -13.82
N THR A 627 -5.57 15.30 -13.53
CA THR A 627 -7.00 15.50 -13.83
C THR A 627 -7.61 16.61 -12.97
N VAL A 628 -7.31 16.64 -11.67
CA VAL A 628 -7.77 17.71 -10.77
C VAL A 628 -7.20 19.06 -11.20
N LEU A 629 -5.92 19.12 -11.58
CA LEU A 629 -5.27 20.33 -12.08
C LEU A 629 -5.92 20.86 -13.37
N GLU A 630 -6.27 19.97 -14.31
CA GLU A 630 -7.02 20.34 -15.52
C GLU A 630 -8.39 20.95 -15.14
N LEU A 631 -9.13 20.33 -14.21
CA LEU A 631 -10.48 20.77 -13.84
C LEU A 631 -10.51 22.12 -13.12
N ILE A 632 -9.46 22.44 -12.36
CA ILE A 632 -9.31 23.78 -11.77
C ILE A 632 -8.66 24.77 -12.74
N GLY A 633 -8.19 24.35 -13.91
CA GLY A 633 -7.47 25.23 -14.84
C GLY A 633 -6.15 25.74 -14.26
N GLY A 634 -5.42 24.88 -13.55
CA GLY A 634 -4.03 25.13 -13.17
C GLY A 634 -3.12 25.13 -14.40
N SER A 635 -1.98 25.83 -14.34
CA SER A 635 -0.99 25.74 -15.41
C SER A 635 -0.40 24.33 -15.45
N GLN A 636 -0.20 23.78 -16.66
CA GLN A 636 0.42 22.47 -16.81
C GLN A 636 1.86 22.52 -16.29
N ALA A 637 2.16 21.82 -15.20
CA ALA A 637 3.52 21.40 -14.83
C ALA A 637 3.90 20.08 -15.52
N LEU A 638 3.41 19.85 -16.75
CA LEU A 638 3.54 18.57 -17.45
C LEU A 638 4.59 18.62 -18.57
N GLU A 639 5.71 19.31 -18.38
CA GLU A 639 6.87 19.13 -19.25
C GLU A 639 7.90 18.20 -18.58
N ASP A 640 8.07 17.03 -19.21
CA ASP A 640 9.08 16.02 -18.91
C ASP A 640 10.49 16.62 -19.00
N THR A 641 11.21 16.67 -17.88
CA THR A 641 12.62 17.10 -17.86
C THR A 641 13.61 15.94 -18.05
N THR A 642 13.16 14.71 -18.31
CA THR A 642 13.98 13.48 -18.21
C THR A 642 14.04 12.60 -19.46
N GLY A 643 13.05 12.64 -20.37
CA GLY A 643 13.22 12.24 -21.78
C GLY A 643 13.49 10.75 -22.07
N SER A 644 12.92 9.81 -21.30
CA SER A 644 13.02 8.37 -21.59
C SER A 644 11.63 7.70 -21.71
N ALA A 645 11.49 6.72 -22.60
CA ALA A 645 10.22 6.01 -22.80
C ALA A 645 9.74 5.20 -21.57
N LEU A 646 10.67 4.85 -20.65
CA LEU A 646 10.34 4.27 -19.34
C LEU A 646 9.74 5.32 -18.40
N HIS A 647 10.14 6.59 -18.52
CA HIS A 647 9.52 7.71 -17.79
C HIS A 647 8.09 7.97 -18.29
N GLU A 648 7.81 7.87 -19.59
CA GLU A 648 6.45 8.09 -20.13
C GLU A 648 5.39 7.11 -19.58
N ARG A 649 5.78 5.88 -19.20
CA ARG A 649 4.87 4.91 -18.54
C ARG A 649 4.45 5.38 -17.17
N PHE A 650 5.26 6.17 -16.47
CA PHE A 650 5.06 6.53 -15.07
C PHE A 650 4.69 8.01 -14.86
N VAL A 651 4.54 8.77 -15.94
CA VAL A 651 3.97 10.12 -15.90
C VAL A 651 2.45 10.05 -15.92
N GLY A 652 1.82 10.82 -15.04
CA GLY A 652 0.38 10.94 -14.94
C GLY A 652 -0.24 11.64 -16.14
N ARG A 653 -1.40 11.14 -16.56
CA ARG A 653 -2.17 11.64 -17.70
C ARG A 653 -3.48 12.18 -17.19
N ARG A 654 -3.89 13.35 -17.68
CA ARG A 654 -5.24 13.84 -17.43
C ARG A 654 -6.26 12.86 -18.04
N LEU A 655 -7.21 12.43 -17.23
CA LEU A 655 -8.28 11.51 -17.65
C LEU A 655 -9.25 12.18 -18.62
N VAL A 656 -9.39 13.51 -18.51
CA VAL A 656 -10.26 14.32 -19.34
C VAL A 656 -9.58 15.62 -19.77
N ALA A 657 -10.07 16.21 -20.84
CA ALA A 657 -9.87 17.62 -21.17
C ALA A 657 -11.21 18.36 -21.09
N THR A 658 -11.17 19.58 -20.57
CA THR A 658 -12.34 20.48 -20.59
C THR A 658 -12.40 21.23 -21.93
N ARG A 659 -13.56 21.25 -22.58
CA ARG A 659 -13.79 21.97 -23.85
C ARG A 659 -14.73 23.16 -23.68
#